data_AF-A0A9W8TNH7-F1
#
_entry.id   AF-A0A9W8TNH7-F1
#
_cell.length_a   1.000
_cell.length_b   1.000
_cell.length_c   1.000
_cell.angle_alpha   90.00
_cell.angle_beta   90.00
_cell.angle_gamma   90.00
#
_symmetry.space_group_name_H-M   'P 1'
#
loop_
_entity.id
_entity.type
_entity.pdbx_description
1 polymer ?
#
loop_
_entity_poly.entity_id
_entity_poly.type
_entity_poly.pdbx_seq_one_letter_code
_entity_poly.pdbx_strand_id
1 'polypeptide(L)'
;MTRVKPGRRLASGVVLKAYRLINLFFYHAYSIWLFTYSDIYTILIPETAFGVLHALWLIENNTSTSFRLTSQDVVKRIPLVMFWVWINLLAIDISNQRTPDSVAEDKYNKPWRTMPSGRWTPKMASYAHKLVYLTALTSSWFVGGLRPCQILLILGFWYNDCGGGNRRVLTRNLLNALGFTSFGLGALEVALDQPLEFAAPTLLNLSGPHLEQWVLILFLAIFSTIQLQDMYDQEGDKSRCRSTLPLQIGDAPARWVNVGLILPWGVICPLYWRCSVPGYAISTLLVCTIAFRAFFLRTARQDRMTFALWCLWITFLYMLPLERVLLEYVTRKYNPCVPGAYTSKELHYGRHNLGHWLGDFVAEWDMQSDGVNVLYGRGLLKRTVLNCVRIFGGVTKPPPFLCQCSELYFPEGNFQSSSPNIMYGLLQAVALASDELTAIKGVLSIGALGVLSHRLYFIHGEHHLQAPSYLKLWMFLSTALISTVFAANVLERGSDLPQAGLDTFRTYSLISLSYFGPLFTSILIYRLFEHRLRHFQGPPLAAVSKFWHLSKVLSASNNDLLDQLYHKYGKIIRTGPQELTIIDPEAFDAIAGARTSCIKSPFYDVMHPYVSVNSIRTKEGHAPRRKRWDEALGLSSQYVPDKQIRVQHYAAQLLRHIKAAGSQPLNMTTSFTHFAFDFMGEMAFGHSFGLTDDLTASTATKELAEVPNLVAQGCYNFFTPVPWVGQISFAFAPYLPLVSASWNKTMAWAAKTCDSRLARFSGGKGDSVDAISGEGDAFARFIRQAARDNDLKSLDRLALYGDAFLITVAGSHTTALTLTMVSYELARNLELQTKLREEITSSGAVRLHRDGGMRFEKFDVATIDKLPFLNGCINESLRLYPAVPTGGIKQTMDKSITICGQVIPPDTIIVAPRWSIGRAESSFERPNEFIPERWTTESHLVKDPRALNGFGIGRHVCPGKQLGLTEIRIVLAMIISNFSWAFAADEKNPTNVADKYLDSYIASVGALNLVFTPIS
;
A
#
# COMPACT_ATOMS: atom_id res chain seq x y z
N MET A 1 -47.96 17.86 14.96
CA MET A 1 -48.76 18.98 15.48
C MET A 1 -48.24 20.28 14.88
N THR A 2 -49.01 20.91 13.99
CA THR A 2 -49.24 22.37 13.91
C THR A 2 -50.34 22.61 12.88
N ARG A 3 -51.37 23.36 13.32
CA ARG A 3 -52.64 23.59 12.64
C ARG A 3 -52.49 24.60 11.48
N VAL A 4 -53.10 24.28 10.34
CA VAL A 4 -53.65 25.29 9.41
C VAL A 4 -55.14 25.01 9.22
N LYS A 5 -55.95 26.07 9.28
CA LYS A 5 -57.42 26.07 9.40
C LYS A 5 -58.15 25.50 8.17
N PRO A 6 -59.38 24.97 8.36
CA PRO A 6 -60.18 24.35 7.32
C PRO A 6 -61.03 25.40 6.59
N GLY A 7 -61.04 25.36 5.26
CA GLY A 7 -61.92 26.23 4.49
C GLY A 7 -61.66 26.18 3.00
N ARG A 8 -62.22 25.18 2.30
CA ARG A 8 -63.01 25.32 1.06
C ARG A 8 -63.26 23.96 0.42
N ARG A 9 -64.57 23.66 0.32
CA ARG A 9 -65.28 22.76 -0.62
C ARG A 9 -64.64 21.38 -0.87
N LEU A 10 -65.34 20.36 -0.36
CA LEU A 10 -65.26 18.97 -0.82
C LEU A 10 -65.07 18.93 -2.35
N ALA A 11 -63.84 18.68 -2.77
CA ALA A 11 -63.60 18.11 -4.08
C ALA A 11 -64.39 16.80 -4.10
N SER A 12 -65.25 16.63 -5.11
CA SER A 12 -66.06 15.43 -5.29
C SER A 12 -65.21 14.18 -5.03
N GLY A 13 -65.77 13.12 -4.45
CA GLY A 13 -65.02 11.89 -4.13
C GLY A 13 -64.23 11.31 -5.30
N VAL A 14 -64.53 11.73 -6.54
CA VAL A 14 -63.81 11.46 -7.78
C VAL A 14 -62.45 12.16 -7.86
N VAL A 15 -62.34 13.45 -7.53
CA VAL A 15 -61.08 14.22 -7.62
C VAL A 15 -60.06 13.75 -6.57
N LEU A 16 -60.52 13.45 -5.35
CA LEU A 16 -59.65 12.90 -4.30
C LEU A 16 -59.18 11.47 -4.63
N LYS A 17 -60.03 10.66 -5.26
CA LYS A 17 -59.66 9.33 -5.79
C LYS A 17 -58.66 9.45 -6.94
N ALA A 18 -58.88 10.35 -7.89
CA ALA A 18 -57.96 10.60 -9.01
C ALA A 18 -56.59 11.09 -8.51
N TYR A 19 -56.55 12.04 -7.57
CA TYR A 19 -55.31 12.51 -6.95
C TYR A 19 -54.56 11.39 -6.21
N ARG A 20 -55.27 10.51 -5.49
CA ARG A 20 -54.67 9.34 -4.84
C ARG A 20 -54.13 8.33 -5.85
N LEU A 21 -54.87 8.05 -6.92
CA LEU A 21 -54.43 7.15 -7.99
C LEU A 21 -53.19 7.67 -8.72
N ILE A 22 -53.15 8.98 -9.02
CA ILE A 22 -52.00 9.63 -9.67
C ILE A 22 -50.76 9.58 -8.76
N ASN A 23 -50.90 9.90 -7.48
CA ASN A 23 -49.78 9.81 -6.54
C ASN A 23 -49.30 8.36 -6.34
N LEU A 24 -50.22 7.40 -6.30
CA LEU A 24 -49.88 5.98 -6.22
C LEU A 24 -49.13 5.53 -7.48
N PHE A 25 -49.57 5.96 -8.67
CA PHE A 25 -48.87 5.71 -9.93
C PHE A 25 -47.44 6.26 -9.91
N PHE A 26 -47.25 7.55 -9.59
CA PHE A 26 -45.91 8.15 -9.52
C PHE A 26 -45.04 7.50 -8.44
N TYR A 27 -45.63 7.11 -7.30
CA TYR A 27 -44.92 6.37 -6.26
C TYR A 27 -44.36 5.04 -6.77
N HIS A 28 -45.17 4.24 -7.47
CA HIS A 28 -44.72 2.95 -8.02
C HIS A 28 -43.83 3.13 -9.25
N ALA A 29 -44.07 4.11 -10.12
CA ALA A 29 -43.21 4.43 -11.25
C ALA A 29 -41.80 4.83 -10.79
N TYR A 30 -41.70 5.69 -9.77
CA TYR A 30 -40.41 6.03 -9.16
C TYR A 30 -39.76 4.81 -8.50
N SER A 31 -40.54 3.93 -7.87
CA SER A 31 -40.02 2.68 -7.29
C SER A 31 -39.47 1.71 -8.35
N ILE A 32 -40.08 1.67 -9.53
CA ILE A 32 -39.60 0.88 -10.68
C ILE A 32 -38.32 1.50 -11.23
N TRP A 33 -38.27 2.83 -11.38
CA TRP A 33 -37.07 3.55 -11.82
C TRP A 33 -35.88 3.31 -10.89
N LEU A 34 -36.09 3.29 -9.57
CA LEU A 34 -35.03 3.03 -8.59
C LEU A 34 -34.38 1.64 -8.73
N PHE A 35 -35.04 0.65 -9.35
CA PHE A 35 -34.39 -0.64 -9.63
C PHE A 35 -33.26 -0.52 -10.65
N THR A 36 -33.47 0.30 -11.68
CA THR A 36 -32.59 0.40 -12.86
C THR A 36 -31.72 1.66 -12.88
N TYR A 37 -31.92 2.59 -11.94
CA TYR A 37 -31.26 3.91 -11.93
C TYR A 37 -29.73 3.87 -12.04
N SER A 38 -29.07 2.97 -11.29
CA SER A 38 -27.61 2.81 -11.36
C SER A 38 -27.14 2.28 -12.70
N ASP A 39 -28.00 1.54 -13.39
CA ASP A 39 -27.63 0.69 -14.52
C ASP A 39 -27.95 1.32 -15.88
N ILE A 40 -28.49 2.55 -15.86
CA ILE A 40 -28.70 3.37 -17.05
C ILE A 40 -27.38 3.64 -17.78
N TYR A 41 -26.33 4.02 -17.03
CA TYR A 41 -25.03 4.34 -17.60
C TYR A 41 -24.12 3.12 -17.80
N THR A 42 -24.44 1.99 -17.15
CA THR A 42 -23.61 0.78 -17.22
C THR A 42 -24.10 -0.19 -18.29
N ILE A 43 -25.41 -0.29 -18.51
CA ILE A 43 -26.02 -1.27 -19.43
C ILE A 43 -26.95 -0.60 -20.44
N LEU A 44 -27.93 0.21 -20.00
CA LEU A 44 -28.96 0.70 -20.92
C LEU A 44 -28.39 1.52 -22.10
N ILE A 45 -27.56 2.52 -21.79
CA ILE A 45 -26.95 3.38 -22.82
C ILE A 45 -25.91 2.61 -23.65
N PRO A 46 -24.93 1.90 -23.06
CA PRO A 46 -23.90 1.21 -23.83
C PRO A 46 -24.46 0.13 -24.75
N GLU A 47 -25.39 -0.71 -24.26
CA GLU A 47 -25.92 -1.84 -25.05
C GLU A 47 -26.89 -1.37 -26.15
N THR A 48 -27.62 -0.27 -25.91
CA THR A 48 -28.37 0.40 -26.97
C THR A 48 -27.42 0.92 -28.06
N ALA A 49 -26.32 1.55 -27.67
CA ALA A 49 -25.32 2.05 -28.60
C ALA A 49 -24.70 0.90 -29.42
N PHE A 50 -24.30 -0.19 -28.76
CA PHE A 50 -23.82 -1.41 -29.43
C PHE A 50 -24.82 -1.90 -30.49
N GLY A 51 -26.07 -2.16 -30.11
CA GLY A 51 -27.07 -2.69 -31.03
C GLY A 51 -27.30 -1.81 -32.26
N VAL A 52 -27.39 -0.48 -32.07
CA VAL A 52 -27.66 0.48 -33.14
C VAL A 52 -26.44 0.64 -34.06
N LEU A 53 -25.25 0.81 -33.50
CA LEU A 53 -24.04 1.09 -34.27
C LEU A 53 -23.58 -0.12 -35.07
N HIS A 54 -23.65 -1.32 -34.50
CA HIS A 54 -23.32 -2.54 -35.20
C HIS A 54 -24.35 -2.88 -36.28
N ALA A 55 -25.63 -2.54 -36.09
CA ALA A 55 -26.64 -2.67 -37.14
C ALA A 55 -26.31 -1.75 -38.33
N LEU A 56 -25.96 -0.49 -38.08
CA LEU A 56 -25.54 0.44 -39.13
C LEU A 56 -24.28 -0.04 -39.86
N TRP A 57 -23.29 -0.54 -39.12
CA TRP A 57 -22.07 -1.10 -39.69
C TRP A 57 -22.34 -2.31 -40.60
N LEU A 58 -23.22 -3.23 -40.18
CA LEU A 58 -23.60 -4.41 -40.96
C LEU A 58 -24.34 -4.04 -42.24
N ILE A 59 -25.26 -3.08 -42.20
CA ILE A 59 -26.02 -2.65 -43.38
C ILE A 59 -25.10 -2.02 -44.43
N GLU A 60 -24.11 -1.23 -44.00
CA GLU A 60 -23.20 -0.53 -44.94
C GLU A 60 -22.14 -1.47 -45.56
N ASN A 61 -21.73 -2.52 -44.87
CA ASN A 61 -20.65 -3.43 -45.31
C ASN A 61 -21.12 -4.71 -46.00
N ASN A 62 -22.42 -5.02 -46.00
CA ASN A 62 -22.93 -6.23 -46.65
C ASN A 62 -23.34 -5.92 -48.10
N THR A 63 -22.49 -6.29 -49.07
CA THR A 63 -22.76 -6.15 -50.51
C THR A 63 -23.76 -7.17 -51.05
N SER A 64 -24.18 -8.13 -50.22
CA SER A 64 -25.16 -9.15 -50.56
C SER A 64 -26.51 -8.80 -49.92
N THR A 65 -27.57 -8.82 -50.71
CA THR A 65 -28.96 -8.40 -50.42
C THR A 65 -29.69 -9.19 -49.31
N SER A 66 -29.11 -9.35 -48.11
CA SER A 66 -29.71 -10.14 -47.02
C SER A 66 -30.53 -9.29 -46.04
N PHE A 67 -30.23 -8.00 -45.87
CA PHE A 67 -30.94 -7.13 -44.92
C PHE A 67 -31.96 -6.23 -45.62
N ARG A 68 -33.24 -6.32 -45.21
CA ARG A 68 -34.37 -5.55 -45.80
C ARG A 68 -34.50 -4.11 -45.27
N LEU A 69 -33.58 -3.65 -44.43
CA LEU A 69 -33.68 -2.38 -43.71
C LEU A 69 -32.67 -1.35 -44.22
N THR A 70 -33.05 -0.08 -44.22
CA THR A 70 -32.13 1.04 -44.46
C THR A 70 -31.55 1.58 -43.16
N SER A 71 -30.45 2.34 -43.23
CA SER A 71 -29.87 3.04 -42.09
C SER A 71 -30.87 3.96 -41.37
N GLN A 72 -31.86 4.52 -42.10
CA GLN A 72 -32.93 5.33 -41.51
C GLN A 72 -33.91 4.48 -40.69
N ASP A 73 -34.17 3.24 -41.10
CA ASP A 73 -35.08 2.34 -40.39
C ASP A 73 -34.48 1.84 -39.08
N VAL A 74 -33.16 1.60 -39.04
CA VAL A 74 -32.42 1.32 -37.79
C VAL A 74 -32.56 2.48 -36.79
N VAL A 75 -32.44 3.73 -37.25
CA VAL A 75 -32.61 4.90 -36.38
C VAL A 75 -34.03 5.01 -35.83
N LYS A 76 -35.06 4.72 -36.64
CA LYS A 76 -36.47 4.69 -36.17
C LYS A 76 -36.71 3.61 -35.11
N ARG A 77 -35.88 2.56 -35.07
CA ARG A 77 -35.98 1.47 -34.09
C ARG A 77 -35.28 1.73 -32.76
N ILE A 78 -34.53 2.83 -32.60
CA ILE A 78 -33.86 3.17 -31.32
C ILE A 78 -34.80 3.08 -30.10
N PRO A 79 -36.05 3.61 -30.12
CA PRO A 79 -36.96 3.47 -28.98
C PRO A 79 -37.32 2.02 -28.64
N LEU A 80 -37.43 1.15 -29.67
CA LEU A 80 -37.69 -0.29 -29.49
C LEU A 80 -36.46 -1.00 -28.90
N VAL A 81 -35.26 -0.67 -29.35
CA VAL A 81 -33.99 -1.18 -28.80
C VAL A 81 -33.87 -0.78 -27.33
N MET A 82 -34.05 0.51 -27.01
CA MET A 82 -34.01 1.02 -25.63
C MET A 82 -35.05 0.33 -24.74
N PHE A 83 -36.28 0.16 -25.24
CA PHE A 83 -37.33 -0.54 -24.51
C PHE A 83 -36.96 -2.01 -24.25
N TRP A 84 -36.44 -2.71 -25.26
CA TRP A 84 -36.02 -4.11 -25.13
C TRP A 84 -34.88 -4.28 -24.12
N VAL A 85 -33.85 -3.42 -24.18
CA VAL A 85 -32.74 -3.44 -23.22
C VAL A 85 -33.29 -3.13 -21.81
N TRP A 86 -34.14 -2.11 -21.67
CA TRP A 86 -34.68 -1.71 -20.38
C TRP A 86 -35.58 -2.77 -19.75
N ILE A 87 -36.50 -3.39 -20.48
CA ILE A 87 -37.42 -4.38 -19.90
C ILE A 87 -36.69 -5.64 -19.44
N ASN A 88 -35.65 -6.07 -20.16
CA ASN A 88 -34.79 -7.18 -19.78
C ASN A 88 -33.89 -6.81 -18.58
N LEU A 89 -33.34 -5.59 -18.56
CA LEU A 89 -32.57 -5.08 -17.42
C LEU A 89 -33.43 -5.03 -16.15
N LEU A 90 -34.67 -4.53 -16.25
CA LEU A 90 -35.62 -4.47 -15.14
C LEU A 90 -35.87 -5.87 -14.53
N ALA A 91 -35.98 -6.90 -15.39
CA ALA A 91 -36.17 -8.29 -14.96
C ALA A 91 -34.98 -8.79 -14.12
N ILE A 92 -33.76 -8.48 -14.55
CA ILE A 92 -32.52 -8.87 -13.85
C ILE A 92 -32.36 -8.08 -12.55
N ASP A 93 -32.62 -6.78 -12.55
CA ASP A 93 -32.45 -5.91 -11.37
C ASP A 93 -33.42 -6.26 -10.24
N ILE A 94 -34.69 -6.55 -10.56
CA ILE A 94 -35.64 -7.03 -9.54
C ILE A 94 -35.17 -8.38 -8.99
N SER A 95 -34.66 -9.28 -9.84
CA SER A 95 -34.13 -10.58 -9.39
C SER A 95 -32.94 -10.42 -8.44
N ASN A 96 -32.02 -9.52 -8.79
CA ASN A 96 -30.81 -9.26 -8.01
C ASN A 96 -31.12 -8.63 -6.65
N GLN A 97 -32.12 -7.75 -6.58
CA GLN A 97 -32.38 -6.98 -5.36
C GLN A 97 -33.32 -7.70 -4.37
N ARG A 98 -34.17 -8.63 -4.82
CA ARG A 98 -35.30 -9.15 -4.00
C ARG A 98 -34.96 -10.02 -2.79
N THR A 99 -33.75 -10.55 -2.69
CA THR A 99 -33.39 -11.51 -1.62
C THR A 99 -33.02 -10.81 -0.31
N PRO A 100 -33.25 -11.43 0.87
CA PRO A 100 -32.87 -10.81 2.15
C PRO A 100 -31.40 -10.40 2.22
N ASP A 101 -30.50 -11.23 1.68
CA ASP A 101 -29.06 -10.95 1.66
C ASP A 101 -28.73 -9.76 0.75
N SER A 102 -29.38 -9.65 -0.42
CA SER A 102 -29.23 -8.50 -1.31
C SER A 102 -29.72 -7.20 -0.67
N VAL A 103 -30.80 -7.25 0.12
CA VAL A 103 -31.32 -6.07 0.84
C VAL A 103 -30.35 -5.64 1.95
N ALA A 104 -29.72 -6.60 2.64
CA ALA A 104 -28.71 -6.30 3.65
C ALA A 104 -27.45 -5.65 3.05
N GLU A 105 -26.96 -6.15 1.91
CA GLU A 105 -25.86 -5.56 1.14
C GLU A 105 -26.19 -4.15 0.66
N ASP A 106 -27.34 -3.97 0.00
CA ASP A 106 -27.74 -2.68 -0.56
C ASP A 106 -27.98 -1.63 0.53
N LYS A 107 -28.28 -2.02 1.78
CA LYS A 107 -28.38 -1.07 2.90
C LYS A 107 -27.05 -0.32 3.15
N TYR A 108 -25.91 -0.97 2.88
CA TYR A 108 -24.60 -0.34 2.95
C TYR A 108 -24.25 0.39 1.64
N ASN A 109 -24.32 -0.32 0.51
CA ASN A 109 -23.77 0.19 -0.75
C ASN A 109 -24.72 1.19 -1.46
N LYS A 110 -26.04 0.94 -1.40
CA LYS A 110 -27.08 1.61 -2.21
C LYS A 110 -28.40 1.80 -1.43
N PRO A 111 -28.40 2.56 -0.31
CA PRO A 111 -29.55 2.67 0.59
C PRO A 111 -30.79 3.34 -0.05
N TRP A 112 -30.60 4.00 -1.19
CA TRP A 112 -31.66 4.64 -1.97
C TRP A 112 -32.48 3.66 -2.84
N ARG A 113 -32.05 2.40 -3.01
CA ARG A 113 -32.77 1.38 -3.80
C ARG A 113 -34.12 1.04 -3.21
N THR A 114 -34.99 0.43 -4.01
CA THR A 114 -36.43 0.29 -3.73
C THR A 114 -36.75 -0.46 -2.43
N MET A 115 -35.99 -1.50 -2.07
CA MET A 115 -36.20 -2.25 -0.82
C MET A 115 -35.51 -1.64 0.40
N PRO A 116 -34.22 -1.26 0.37
CA PRO A 116 -33.58 -0.59 1.50
C PRO A 116 -34.27 0.71 1.93
N SER A 117 -34.85 1.45 0.98
CA SER A 117 -35.63 2.66 1.24
C SER A 117 -37.04 2.40 1.81
N GLY A 118 -37.42 1.12 1.98
CA GLY A 118 -38.71 0.71 2.55
C GLY A 118 -39.90 0.91 1.61
N ARG A 119 -39.67 1.17 0.31
CA ARG A 119 -40.76 1.48 -0.62
C ARG A 119 -41.57 0.24 -0.98
N TRP A 120 -40.89 -0.87 -1.28
CA TRP A 120 -41.49 -2.17 -1.60
C TRP A 120 -40.95 -3.25 -0.66
N THR A 121 -41.78 -4.25 -0.38
CA THR A 121 -41.36 -5.45 0.35
C THR A 121 -40.76 -6.49 -0.61
N PRO A 122 -39.89 -7.42 -0.15
CA PRO A 122 -39.38 -8.53 -0.96
C PRO A 122 -40.49 -9.36 -1.63
N LYS A 123 -41.64 -9.49 -0.97
CA LYS A 123 -42.82 -10.18 -1.51
C LYS A 123 -43.45 -9.42 -2.68
N MET A 124 -43.57 -8.10 -2.59
CA MET A 124 -44.03 -7.26 -3.69
C MET A 124 -43.07 -7.31 -4.88
N ALA A 125 -41.77 -7.24 -4.63
CA ALA A 125 -40.73 -7.37 -5.65
C ALA A 125 -40.83 -8.73 -6.37
N SER A 126 -41.07 -9.83 -5.63
CA SER A 126 -41.23 -11.16 -6.21
C SER A 126 -42.48 -11.30 -7.11
N TYR A 127 -43.58 -10.60 -6.83
CA TYR A 127 -44.73 -10.57 -7.72
C TYR A 127 -44.46 -9.74 -8.98
N ALA A 128 -43.86 -8.56 -8.82
CA ALA A 128 -43.47 -7.72 -9.94
C ALA A 128 -42.48 -8.43 -10.87
N HIS A 129 -41.52 -9.17 -10.30
CA HIS A 129 -40.54 -9.97 -11.03
C HIS A 129 -41.19 -10.94 -12.01
N LYS A 130 -42.20 -11.71 -11.57
CA LYS A 130 -42.94 -12.66 -12.42
C LYS A 130 -43.66 -11.96 -13.58
N LEU A 131 -44.28 -10.82 -13.29
CA LEU A 131 -44.98 -10.02 -14.32
C LEU A 131 -43.99 -9.45 -15.33
N VAL A 132 -42.87 -8.90 -14.86
CA VAL A 132 -41.81 -8.33 -15.72
C VAL A 132 -41.14 -9.42 -16.54
N TYR A 133 -40.92 -10.63 -16.01
CA TYR A 133 -40.44 -11.79 -16.75
C TYR A 133 -41.35 -12.14 -17.93
N LEU A 134 -42.67 -12.27 -17.67
CA LEU A 134 -43.65 -12.54 -18.72
C LEU A 134 -43.68 -11.41 -19.75
N THR A 135 -43.60 -10.16 -19.30
CA THR A 135 -43.58 -8.97 -20.17
C THR A 135 -42.33 -8.93 -21.05
N ALA A 136 -41.15 -9.26 -20.51
CA ALA A 136 -39.90 -9.31 -21.26
C ALA A 136 -39.95 -10.39 -22.35
N LEU A 137 -40.47 -11.58 -22.05
CA LEU A 137 -40.62 -12.67 -23.03
C LEU A 137 -41.63 -12.32 -24.13
N THR A 138 -42.81 -11.83 -23.76
CA THR A 138 -43.86 -11.49 -24.74
C THR A 138 -43.44 -10.31 -25.61
N SER A 139 -42.86 -9.26 -25.04
CA SER A 139 -42.35 -8.14 -25.84
C SER A 139 -41.18 -8.53 -26.74
N SER A 140 -40.26 -9.38 -26.29
CA SER A 140 -39.15 -9.90 -27.12
C SER A 140 -39.64 -10.81 -28.26
N TRP A 141 -40.78 -11.48 -28.08
CA TRP A 141 -41.43 -12.22 -29.16
C TRP A 141 -41.92 -11.29 -30.29
N PHE A 142 -42.48 -10.13 -29.94
CA PHE A 142 -43.02 -9.18 -30.92
C PHE A 142 -41.97 -8.26 -31.55
N VAL A 143 -40.97 -7.84 -30.77
CA VAL A 143 -40.01 -6.80 -31.17
C VAL A 143 -38.68 -7.41 -31.70
N GLY A 144 -38.43 -8.70 -31.44
CA GLY A 144 -37.17 -9.38 -31.72
C GLY A 144 -36.33 -9.60 -30.45
N GLY A 145 -35.23 -10.35 -30.55
CA GLY A 145 -34.34 -10.59 -29.41
C GLY A 145 -34.82 -11.69 -28.44
N LEU A 146 -35.70 -12.59 -28.87
CA LEU A 146 -36.26 -13.64 -28.00
C LEU A 146 -35.18 -14.59 -27.45
N ARG A 147 -34.24 -15.06 -28.29
CA ARG A 147 -33.19 -16.00 -27.84
C ARG A 147 -32.26 -15.33 -26.82
N PRO A 148 -31.72 -14.12 -27.07
CA PRO A 148 -30.94 -13.40 -26.06
C PRO A 148 -31.72 -13.11 -24.78
N CYS A 149 -33.03 -12.81 -24.86
CA CYS A 149 -33.90 -12.66 -23.68
C CYS A 149 -33.94 -13.96 -22.86
N GLN A 150 -34.21 -15.11 -23.48
CA GLN A 150 -34.22 -16.41 -22.79
C GLN A 150 -32.88 -16.71 -22.10
N ILE A 151 -31.76 -16.45 -22.78
CA ILE A 151 -30.42 -16.61 -22.22
C ILE A 151 -30.23 -15.69 -21.00
N LEU A 152 -30.60 -14.41 -21.10
CA LEU A 152 -30.51 -13.46 -19.97
C LEU A 152 -31.31 -13.93 -18.76
N LEU A 153 -32.51 -14.46 -18.95
CA LEU A 153 -33.33 -14.97 -17.84
C LEU A 153 -32.70 -16.21 -17.17
N ILE A 154 -32.11 -17.12 -17.96
CA ILE A 154 -31.38 -18.29 -17.46
C ILE A 154 -30.13 -17.86 -16.69
N LEU A 155 -29.33 -16.94 -17.26
CA LEU A 155 -28.13 -16.40 -16.63
C LEU A 155 -28.49 -15.64 -15.34
N GLY A 156 -29.57 -14.87 -15.35
CA GLY A 156 -30.08 -14.15 -14.18
C GLY A 156 -30.49 -15.09 -13.03
N PHE A 157 -31.12 -16.22 -13.36
CA PHE A 157 -31.42 -17.27 -12.39
C PHE A 157 -30.15 -17.94 -11.87
N TRP A 158 -29.19 -18.29 -12.74
CA TRP A 158 -27.93 -18.88 -12.30
C TRP A 158 -27.12 -17.91 -11.41
N TYR A 159 -27.07 -16.63 -11.78
CA TYR A 159 -26.36 -15.60 -11.04
C TYR A 159 -26.92 -15.41 -9.63
N ASN A 160 -28.24 -15.28 -9.50
CA ASN A 160 -28.90 -14.94 -8.25
C ASN A 160 -29.34 -16.17 -7.45
N ASP A 161 -30.21 -17.01 -8.02
CA ASP A 161 -30.89 -18.10 -7.31
C ASP A 161 -30.00 -19.34 -7.13
N CYS A 162 -29.09 -19.63 -8.07
CA CYS A 162 -28.12 -20.73 -7.91
C CYS A 162 -26.79 -20.27 -7.25
N GLY A 163 -26.66 -18.99 -6.90
CA GLY A 163 -25.49 -18.43 -6.21
C GLY A 163 -24.23 -18.30 -7.08
N GLY A 164 -24.36 -18.28 -8.41
CA GLY A 164 -23.24 -18.07 -9.33
C GLY A 164 -22.52 -16.74 -9.09
N GLY A 165 -23.25 -15.71 -8.64
CA GLY A 165 -22.71 -14.40 -8.32
C GLY A 165 -21.88 -14.31 -7.04
N ASN A 166 -21.86 -15.36 -6.21
CA ASN A 166 -21.29 -15.30 -4.84
C ASN A 166 -20.08 -16.23 -4.60
N ARG A 167 -19.93 -17.31 -5.39
CA ARG A 167 -19.01 -18.42 -5.06
C ARG A 167 -17.56 -18.26 -5.55
N ARG A 168 -17.34 -17.77 -6.78
CA ARG A 168 -15.99 -17.67 -7.39
C ARG A 168 -15.90 -16.46 -8.33
N VAL A 169 -14.76 -15.74 -8.27
CA VAL A 169 -14.50 -14.54 -9.11
C VAL A 169 -14.64 -14.86 -10.60
N LEU A 170 -13.99 -15.92 -11.08
CA LEU A 170 -14.03 -16.29 -12.50
C LEU A 170 -15.44 -16.67 -12.98
N THR A 171 -16.22 -17.38 -12.16
CA THR A 171 -17.60 -17.74 -12.50
C THR A 171 -18.46 -16.49 -12.62
N ARG A 172 -18.29 -15.52 -11.71
CA ARG A 172 -19.03 -14.26 -11.76
C ARG A 172 -18.64 -13.42 -12.97
N ASN A 173 -17.35 -13.34 -13.29
CA ASN A 173 -16.86 -12.66 -14.48
C ASN A 173 -17.43 -13.29 -15.76
N LEU A 174 -17.47 -14.62 -15.82
CA LEU A 174 -18.07 -15.36 -16.93
C LEU A 174 -19.55 -14.99 -17.10
N LEU A 175 -20.32 -15.05 -16.01
CA LEU A 175 -21.75 -14.71 -16.04
C LEU A 175 -22.01 -13.26 -16.44
N ASN A 176 -21.19 -12.31 -15.94
CA ASN A 176 -21.28 -10.91 -16.34
C ASN A 176 -20.98 -10.76 -17.84
N ALA A 177 -19.88 -11.33 -18.33
CA ALA A 177 -19.50 -11.23 -19.74
C ALA A 177 -20.55 -11.85 -20.67
N LEU A 178 -21.11 -13.00 -20.32
CA LEU A 178 -22.24 -13.62 -21.04
C LEU A 178 -23.49 -12.73 -21.00
N GLY A 179 -23.77 -12.10 -19.86
CA GLY A 179 -24.88 -11.16 -19.70
C GLY A 179 -24.75 -9.94 -20.61
N PHE A 180 -23.63 -9.22 -20.54
CA PHE A 180 -23.33 -8.07 -21.41
C PHE A 180 -23.42 -8.45 -22.89
N THR A 181 -22.80 -9.57 -23.27
CA THR A 181 -22.85 -10.07 -24.66
C THR A 181 -24.29 -10.35 -25.11
N SER A 182 -25.12 -10.94 -24.23
CA SER A 182 -26.52 -11.23 -24.55
C SER A 182 -27.36 -9.95 -24.67
N PHE A 183 -27.12 -8.93 -23.84
CA PHE A 183 -27.75 -7.63 -24.01
C PHE A 183 -27.40 -6.99 -25.36
N GLY A 184 -26.12 -6.98 -25.73
CA GLY A 184 -25.67 -6.40 -27.00
C GLY A 184 -26.21 -7.13 -28.22
N LEU A 185 -26.17 -8.45 -28.22
CA LEU A 185 -26.72 -9.26 -29.32
C LEU A 185 -28.23 -9.13 -29.45
N GLY A 186 -28.98 -9.07 -28.35
CA GLY A 186 -30.42 -8.85 -28.40
C GLY A 186 -30.78 -7.43 -28.85
N ALA A 187 -30.04 -6.41 -28.41
CA ALA A 187 -30.18 -5.05 -28.91
C ALA A 187 -29.92 -4.98 -30.42
N LEU A 188 -28.94 -5.73 -30.93
CA LEU A 188 -28.61 -5.85 -32.34
C LEU A 188 -29.71 -6.57 -33.14
N GLU A 189 -30.24 -7.70 -32.66
CA GLU A 189 -31.37 -8.40 -33.30
C GLU A 189 -32.62 -7.50 -33.41
N VAL A 190 -32.91 -6.73 -32.36
CA VAL A 190 -34.01 -5.75 -32.37
C VAL A 190 -33.72 -4.60 -33.34
N ALA A 191 -32.48 -4.12 -33.44
CA ALA A 191 -32.12 -3.08 -34.40
C ALA A 191 -32.26 -3.56 -35.86
N LEU A 192 -31.94 -4.84 -36.13
CA LEU A 192 -31.95 -5.46 -37.45
C LEU A 192 -33.28 -6.12 -37.86
N ASP A 193 -34.26 -6.19 -36.95
CA ASP A 193 -35.55 -6.87 -37.16
C ASP A 193 -35.45 -8.34 -37.59
N GLN A 194 -34.38 -9.03 -37.18
CA GLN A 194 -34.17 -10.42 -37.55
C GLN A 194 -33.20 -11.11 -36.58
N PRO A 195 -33.32 -12.44 -36.40
CA PRO A 195 -32.38 -13.21 -35.62
C PRO A 195 -30.99 -13.26 -36.30
N LEU A 196 -29.93 -13.25 -35.50
CA LEU A 196 -28.56 -13.44 -36.00
C LEU A 196 -28.25 -14.94 -36.18
N GLU A 197 -27.72 -15.32 -37.33
CA GLU A 197 -27.19 -16.67 -37.55
C GLU A 197 -25.66 -16.62 -37.55
N PHE A 198 -25.04 -17.34 -36.63
CA PHE A 198 -23.58 -17.46 -36.54
C PHE A 198 -23.14 -18.78 -37.18
N ALA A 199 -22.17 -18.73 -38.09
CA ALA A 199 -21.64 -19.90 -38.75
C ALA A 199 -20.32 -20.34 -38.08
N ALA A 200 -20.18 -21.62 -37.74
CA ALA A 200 -18.96 -22.14 -37.10
C ALA A 200 -17.62 -21.85 -37.86
N PRO A 201 -17.54 -21.84 -39.21
CA PRO A 201 -16.26 -21.64 -39.90
C PRO A 201 -15.72 -20.18 -39.91
N THR A 202 -16.47 -19.17 -39.47
CA THR A 202 -16.04 -17.75 -39.50
C THR A 202 -15.14 -17.34 -38.34
N LEU A 203 -15.10 -18.10 -37.24
CA LEU A 203 -14.17 -17.86 -36.11
C LEU A 203 -12.69 -17.99 -36.51
N LEU A 204 -12.37 -18.78 -37.55
CA LEU A 204 -11.00 -19.04 -38.02
C LEU A 204 -10.61 -18.24 -39.28
N ASN A 205 -11.52 -17.47 -39.87
CA ASN A 205 -11.25 -16.70 -41.08
C ASN A 205 -10.59 -15.36 -40.74
N LEU A 206 -9.34 -15.14 -41.16
CA LEU A 206 -8.57 -13.90 -40.89
C LEU A 206 -8.83 -12.77 -41.91
N SER A 207 -9.80 -12.94 -42.81
CA SER A 207 -10.06 -12.04 -43.93
C SER A 207 -11.02 -10.90 -43.58
N GLY A 208 -10.54 -9.91 -42.83
CA GLY A 208 -11.31 -8.70 -42.48
C GLY A 208 -12.11 -8.82 -41.18
N PRO A 209 -12.72 -7.72 -40.68
CA PRO A 209 -13.42 -7.72 -39.41
C PRO A 209 -14.77 -8.47 -39.53
N HIS A 210 -14.88 -9.58 -38.80
CA HIS A 210 -16.13 -10.34 -38.67
C HIS A 210 -16.83 -10.03 -37.34
N LEU A 211 -18.17 -10.01 -37.35
CA LEU A 211 -18.98 -9.73 -36.15
C LEU A 211 -18.70 -10.74 -35.02
N GLU A 212 -18.61 -12.04 -35.36
CA GLU A 212 -18.38 -13.13 -34.41
C GLU A 212 -17.06 -12.97 -33.62
N GLN A 213 -15.99 -12.65 -34.33
CA GLN A 213 -14.67 -12.41 -33.73
C GLN A 213 -14.68 -11.16 -32.85
N TRP A 214 -15.38 -10.10 -33.28
CA TRP A 214 -15.50 -8.88 -32.50
C TRP A 214 -16.28 -9.09 -31.20
N VAL A 215 -17.39 -9.82 -31.27
CA VAL A 215 -18.19 -10.19 -30.09
C VAL A 215 -17.33 -11.02 -29.12
N LEU A 216 -16.50 -11.95 -29.62
CA LEU A 216 -15.56 -12.71 -28.78
C LEU A 216 -14.50 -11.81 -28.13
N ILE A 217 -13.93 -10.84 -28.87
CA ILE A 217 -12.97 -9.87 -28.33
C ILE A 217 -13.59 -9.05 -27.19
N LEU A 218 -14.80 -8.52 -27.39
CA LEU A 218 -15.52 -7.78 -26.36
C LEU A 218 -15.86 -8.66 -25.14
N PHE A 219 -16.29 -9.89 -25.38
CA PHE A 219 -16.51 -10.87 -24.32
C PHE A 219 -15.27 -11.07 -23.47
N LEU A 220 -14.10 -11.29 -24.08
CA LEU A 220 -12.83 -11.48 -23.37
C LEU A 220 -12.38 -10.21 -22.63
N ALA A 221 -12.58 -9.03 -23.22
CA ALA A 221 -12.29 -7.75 -22.59
C ALA A 221 -13.13 -7.53 -21.33
N ILE A 222 -14.45 -7.78 -21.40
CA ILE A 222 -15.34 -7.67 -20.24
C ILE A 222 -15.02 -8.75 -19.21
N PHE A 223 -14.86 -10.02 -19.63
CA PHE A 223 -14.54 -11.14 -18.74
C PHE A 223 -13.27 -10.89 -17.92
N SER A 224 -12.25 -10.30 -18.52
CA SER A 224 -10.97 -10.04 -17.87
C SER A 224 -10.92 -8.72 -17.08
N THR A 225 -11.89 -7.82 -17.22
CA THR A 225 -11.81 -6.47 -16.60
C THR A 225 -13.01 -6.07 -15.74
N ILE A 226 -14.14 -6.78 -15.80
CA ILE A 226 -15.38 -6.43 -15.10
C ILE A 226 -15.23 -6.42 -13.57
N GLN A 227 -14.28 -7.18 -13.01
CA GLN A 227 -14.02 -7.21 -11.58
C GLN A 227 -13.46 -5.89 -11.01
N LEU A 228 -13.16 -4.90 -11.86
CA LEU A 228 -12.87 -3.52 -11.42
C LEU A 228 -14.05 -2.90 -10.64
N GLN A 229 -15.28 -3.34 -10.90
CA GLN A 229 -16.47 -2.86 -10.18
C GLN A 229 -16.45 -3.18 -8.67
N ASP A 230 -15.72 -4.22 -8.26
CA ASP A 230 -15.68 -4.67 -6.86
C ASP A 230 -14.88 -3.73 -5.95
N MET A 231 -14.06 -2.86 -6.55
CA MET A 231 -13.10 -2.06 -5.80
C MET A 231 -13.78 -1.10 -4.80
N TYR A 232 -14.99 -0.60 -5.11
CA TYR A 232 -15.72 0.32 -4.24
C TYR A 232 -16.82 -0.33 -3.38
N ASP A 233 -17.14 -1.61 -3.59
CA ASP A 233 -18.26 -2.32 -2.91
C ASP A 233 -17.77 -3.32 -1.82
N GLN A 234 -16.47 -3.28 -1.48
CA GLN A 234 -15.79 -4.26 -0.59
C GLN A 234 -16.48 -4.48 0.76
N GLU A 235 -17.02 -3.43 1.40
CA GLU A 235 -17.68 -3.54 2.71
C GLU A 235 -19.02 -4.30 2.62
N GLY A 236 -19.85 -3.97 1.63
CA GLY A 236 -21.09 -4.70 1.36
C GLY A 236 -20.84 -6.14 0.92
N ASP A 237 -19.85 -6.37 0.06
CA ASP A 237 -19.44 -7.71 -0.37
C ASP A 237 -19.00 -8.58 0.82
N LYS A 238 -18.27 -8.00 1.77
CA LYS A 238 -17.85 -8.67 3.00
C LYS A 238 -19.04 -9.06 3.87
N SER A 239 -20.08 -8.21 3.96
CA SER A 239 -21.29 -8.52 4.73
C SER A 239 -22.09 -9.70 4.17
N ARG A 240 -21.95 -9.97 2.86
CA ARG A 240 -22.62 -11.07 2.14
C ARG A 240 -21.73 -12.31 1.96
N CYS A 241 -20.54 -12.33 2.58
CA CYS A 241 -19.53 -13.37 2.37
C CYS A 241 -19.21 -13.61 0.88
N ARG A 242 -19.24 -12.56 0.07
CA ARG A 242 -19.06 -12.65 -1.38
C ARG A 242 -17.59 -12.88 -1.73
N SER A 243 -17.34 -13.78 -2.67
CA SER A 243 -15.98 -14.04 -3.16
C SER A 243 -15.59 -13.05 -4.26
N THR A 244 -15.08 -11.88 -3.88
CA THR A 244 -14.57 -10.85 -4.81
C THR A 244 -13.05 -10.77 -4.81
N LEU A 245 -12.47 -10.27 -5.91
CA LEU A 245 -11.03 -10.20 -6.08
C LEU A 245 -10.31 -9.45 -4.93
N PRO A 246 -10.72 -8.24 -4.52
CA PRO A 246 -10.07 -7.54 -3.40
C PRO A 246 -10.20 -8.27 -2.05
N LEU A 247 -11.25 -9.07 -1.85
CA LEU A 247 -11.43 -9.87 -0.62
C LEU A 247 -10.59 -11.16 -0.63
N GLN A 248 -10.33 -11.75 -1.81
CA GLN A 248 -9.55 -12.98 -1.92
C GLN A 248 -8.04 -12.75 -1.86
N ILE A 249 -7.53 -11.75 -2.58
CA ILE A 249 -6.08 -11.50 -2.73
C ILE A 249 -5.61 -10.18 -2.11
N GLY A 250 -6.52 -9.42 -1.51
CA GLY A 250 -6.24 -8.09 -0.97
C GLY A 250 -6.44 -6.97 -1.99
N ASP A 251 -6.73 -5.76 -1.50
CA ASP A 251 -7.00 -4.56 -2.31
C ASP A 251 -5.84 -4.21 -3.26
N ALA A 252 -4.60 -4.21 -2.76
CA ALA A 252 -3.44 -3.83 -3.57
C ALA A 252 -3.15 -4.82 -4.71
N PRO A 253 -3.08 -6.15 -4.50
CA PRO A 253 -2.94 -7.11 -5.59
C PRO A 253 -4.12 -7.10 -6.58
N ALA A 254 -5.35 -6.92 -6.10
CA ALA A 254 -6.51 -6.82 -6.99
C ALA A 254 -6.40 -5.64 -7.97
N ARG A 255 -5.88 -4.50 -7.52
CA ARG A 255 -5.60 -3.34 -8.41
C ARG A 255 -4.55 -3.67 -9.45
N TRP A 256 -3.48 -4.38 -9.09
CA TRP A 256 -2.46 -4.82 -10.04
C TRP A 256 -3.02 -5.72 -11.13
N VAL A 257 -3.83 -6.71 -10.76
CA VAL A 257 -4.50 -7.61 -11.71
C VAL A 257 -5.40 -6.81 -12.65
N ASN A 258 -6.21 -5.87 -12.13
CA ASN A 258 -7.08 -5.04 -12.95
C ASN A 258 -6.31 -4.18 -13.96
N VAL A 259 -5.21 -3.55 -13.53
CA VAL A 259 -4.41 -2.71 -14.45
C VAL A 259 -3.68 -3.56 -15.49
N GLY A 260 -3.07 -4.68 -15.09
CA GLY A 260 -2.39 -5.57 -16.01
C GLY A 260 -3.32 -6.13 -17.10
N LEU A 261 -4.59 -6.39 -16.76
CA LEU A 261 -5.58 -6.92 -17.69
C LEU A 261 -6.23 -5.86 -18.59
N ILE A 262 -6.43 -4.61 -18.11
CA ILE A 262 -7.13 -3.57 -18.90
C ILE A 262 -6.26 -2.93 -19.98
N LEU A 263 -4.96 -2.72 -19.72
CA LEU A 263 -4.07 -1.98 -20.61
C LEU A 263 -3.92 -2.61 -22.00
N PRO A 264 -3.75 -3.95 -22.15
CA PRO A 264 -3.66 -4.59 -23.46
C PRO A 264 -4.89 -4.32 -24.35
N TRP A 265 -6.09 -4.33 -23.77
CA TRP A 265 -7.33 -4.09 -24.53
C TRP A 265 -7.43 -2.68 -25.10
N GLY A 266 -6.78 -1.69 -24.47
CA GLY A 266 -6.68 -0.34 -25.00
C GLY A 266 -5.99 -0.28 -26.37
N VAL A 267 -5.15 -1.26 -26.69
CA VAL A 267 -4.44 -1.40 -27.97
C VAL A 267 -5.07 -2.46 -28.87
N ILE A 268 -5.42 -3.62 -28.33
CA ILE A 268 -5.96 -4.76 -29.11
C ILE A 268 -7.27 -4.38 -29.81
N CYS A 269 -8.18 -3.67 -29.14
CA CYS A 269 -9.48 -3.33 -29.70
C CYS A 269 -9.40 -2.34 -30.88
N PRO A 270 -8.70 -1.20 -30.78
CA PRO A 270 -8.46 -0.33 -31.95
C PRO A 270 -7.65 -1.01 -33.07
N LEU A 271 -6.77 -1.95 -32.72
CA LEU A 271 -5.98 -2.72 -33.69
C LEU A 271 -6.82 -3.64 -34.56
N TYR A 272 -7.76 -4.35 -33.94
CA TYR A 272 -8.70 -5.19 -34.68
C TYR A 272 -9.46 -4.40 -35.76
N TRP A 273 -9.92 -3.18 -35.43
CA TRP A 273 -10.64 -2.30 -36.34
C TRP A 273 -9.75 -1.46 -37.26
N ARG A 274 -8.42 -1.52 -37.10
CA ARG A 274 -7.46 -0.67 -37.83
C ARG A 274 -7.87 0.82 -37.80
N CYS A 275 -8.18 1.30 -36.60
CA CYS A 275 -8.62 2.69 -36.36
C CYS A 275 -7.57 3.73 -36.74
N SER A 276 -7.98 5.00 -36.79
CA SER A 276 -7.06 6.12 -36.98
C SER A 276 -6.21 6.37 -35.74
N VAL A 277 -5.11 7.13 -35.87
CA VAL A 277 -4.26 7.53 -34.72
C VAL A 277 -5.09 8.15 -33.58
N PRO A 278 -6.07 9.05 -33.83
CA PRO A 278 -7.00 9.50 -32.81
C PRO A 278 -7.77 8.39 -32.08
N GLY A 279 -8.28 7.37 -32.79
CA GLY A 279 -9.00 6.24 -32.19
C GLY A 279 -8.14 5.44 -31.20
N TYR A 280 -6.88 5.19 -31.58
CA TYR A 280 -5.90 4.58 -30.67
C TYR A 280 -5.54 5.47 -29.49
N ALA A 281 -5.31 6.76 -29.74
CA ALA A 281 -4.94 7.71 -28.70
C ALA A 281 -6.05 7.84 -27.66
N ILE A 282 -7.31 7.92 -28.07
CA ILE A 282 -8.46 8.01 -27.16
C ILE A 282 -8.62 6.72 -26.36
N SER A 283 -8.57 5.55 -27.01
CA SER A 283 -8.65 4.25 -26.32
C SER A 283 -7.55 4.10 -25.28
N THR A 284 -6.30 4.36 -25.69
CA THR A 284 -5.11 4.23 -24.84
C THR A 284 -5.16 5.23 -23.67
N LEU A 285 -5.52 6.49 -23.93
CA LEU A 285 -5.65 7.51 -22.90
C LEU A 285 -6.70 7.13 -21.86
N LEU A 286 -7.85 6.58 -22.28
CA LEU A 286 -8.89 6.13 -21.36
C LEU A 286 -8.40 4.99 -20.47
N VAL A 287 -7.77 3.94 -21.02
CA VAL A 287 -7.25 2.83 -20.19
C VAL A 287 -6.08 3.28 -19.30
N CYS A 288 -5.20 4.16 -19.78
CA CYS A 288 -4.13 4.73 -18.96
C CYS A 288 -4.70 5.58 -17.81
N THR A 289 -5.77 6.34 -18.06
CA THR A 289 -6.45 7.13 -17.03
C THR A 289 -7.10 6.21 -15.99
N ILE A 290 -7.78 5.14 -16.41
CA ILE A 290 -8.34 4.14 -15.51
C ILE A 290 -7.24 3.49 -14.67
N ALA A 291 -6.13 3.10 -15.30
CA ALA A 291 -4.98 2.49 -14.64
C ALA A 291 -4.32 3.42 -13.61
N PHE A 292 -4.10 4.69 -13.97
CA PHE A 292 -3.59 5.71 -13.07
C PHE A 292 -4.50 5.85 -11.84
N ARG A 293 -5.80 6.04 -12.07
CA ARG A 293 -6.76 6.24 -10.97
C ARG A 293 -6.84 5.01 -10.07
N ALA A 294 -6.85 3.81 -10.64
CA ALA A 294 -6.87 2.56 -9.88
C ALA A 294 -5.67 2.44 -8.92
N PHE A 295 -4.49 2.97 -9.28
CA PHE A 295 -3.30 2.92 -8.42
C PHE A 295 -3.21 4.04 -7.38
N PHE A 296 -3.46 5.27 -7.81
CA PHE A 296 -3.15 6.46 -7.04
C PHE A 296 -4.34 6.96 -6.21
N LEU A 297 -5.58 6.66 -6.62
CA LEU A 297 -6.79 7.19 -5.99
C LEU A 297 -7.60 6.05 -5.35
N ARG A 298 -7.44 5.86 -4.04
CA ARG A 298 -7.89 4.63 -3.33
C ARG A 298 -9.12 4.79 -2.43
N THR A 299 -9.94 5.81 -2.64
CA THR A 299 -11.17 5.96 -1.86
C THR A 299 -12.36 5.38 -2.61
N ALA A 300 -13.36 4.85 -1.91
CA ALA A 300 -14.57 4.28 -2.54
C ALA A 300 -15.23 5.25 -3.55
N ARG A 301 -15.22 6.55 -3.25
CA ARG A 301 -15.69 7.60 -4.18
C ARG A 301 -14.85 7.66 -5.45
N GLN A 302 -13.53 7.58 -5.34
CA GLN A 302 -12.62 7.61 -6.48
C GLN A 302 -12.70 6.33 -7.30
N ASP A 303 -12.85 5.17 -6.64
CA ASP A 303 -13.03 3.88 -7.28
C ASP A 303 -14.34 3.80 -8.06
N ARG A 304 -15.44 4.36 -7.52
CA ARG A 304 -16.71 4.50 -8.26
C ARG A 304 -16.56 5.33 -9.54
N MET A 305 -15.79 6.41 -9.48
CA MET A 305 -15.47 7.24 -10.65
C MET A 305 -14.55 6.49 -11.63
N THR A 306 -13.61 5.69 -11.14
CA THR A 306 -12.76 4.83 -11.97
C THR A 306 -13.58 3.79 -12.72
N PHE A 307 -14.58 3.18 -12.08
CA PHE A 307 -15.51 2.27 -12.75
C PHE A 307 -16.40 3.00 -13.77
N ALA A 308 -16.86 4.22 -13.48
CA ALA A 308 -17.60 5.02 -14.47
C ALA A 308 -16.75 5.30 -15.74
N LEU A 309 -15.45 5.56 -15.59
CA LEU A 309 -14.53 5.69 -16.73
C LEU A 309 -14.34 4.36 -17.48
N TRP A 310 -14.37 3.22 -16.78
CA TRP A 310 -14.40 1.91 -17.43
C TRP A 310 -15.66 1.72 -18.28
N CYS A 311 -16.85 2.11 -17.78
CA CYS A 311 -18.08 2.08 -18.58
C CYS A 311 -17.99 3.00 -19.81
N LEU A 312 -17.42 4.19 -19.66
CA LEU A 312 -17.16 5.11 -20.78
C LEU A 312 -16.21 4.49 -21.80
N TRP A 313 -15.16 3.81 -21.35
CA TRP A 313 -14.21 3.11 -22.23
C TRP A 313 -14.87 1.95 -22.99
N ILE A 314 -15.66 1.09 -22.34
CA ILE A 314 -16.43 0.04 -23.02
C ILE A 314 -17.38 0.64 -24.06
N THR A 315 -18.08 1.72 -23.71
CA THR A 315 -18.95 2.44 -24.66
C THR A 315 -18.15 2.93 -25.86
N PHE A 316 -16.94 3.47 -25.65
CA PHE A 316 -16.05 3.86 -26.74
C PHE A 316 -15.62 2.67 -27.60
N LEU A 317 -15.32 1.50 -27.01
CA LEU A 317 -15.02 0.29 -27.78
C LEU A 317 -16.17 -0.09 -28.71
N TYR A 318 -17.43 0.05 -28.26
CA TYR A 318 -18.61 -0.22 -29.08
C TYR A 318 -18.74 0.74 -30.28
N MET A 319 -18.12 1.94 -30.22
CA MET A 319 -18.13 2.92 -31.32
C MET A 319 -17.05 2.67 -32.39
N LEU A 320 -16.04 1.84 -32.12
CA LEU A 320 -14.91 1.60 -33.05
C LEU A 320 -15.31 1.16 -34.48
N PRO A 321 -16.31 0.27 -34.68
CA PRO A 321 -16.76 -0.08 -36.03
C PRO A 321 -17.24 1.12 -36.84
N LEU A 322 -17.86 2.11 -36.20
CA LEU A 322 -18.36 3.31 -36.86
C LEU A 322 -17.22 4.21 -37.32
N GLU A 323 -16.16 4.36 -36.51
CA GLU A 323 -14.96 5.11 -36.90
C GLU A 323 -14.38 4.56 -38.21
N ARG A 324 -14.36 3.23 -38.34
CA ARG A 324 -13.88 2.55 -39.56
C ARG A 324 -14.77 2.84 -40.77
N VAL A 325 -16.09 2.75 -40.61
CA VAL A 325 -17.05 3.07 -41.70
C VAL A 325 -16.92 4.52 -42.14
N LEU A 326 -16.78 5.45 -41.19
CA LEU A 326 -16.58 6.87 -41.50
C LEU A 326 -15.28 7.10 -42.27
N LEU A 327 -14.18 6.45 -41.87
CA LEU A 327 -12.90 6.52 -42.59
C LEU A 327 -13.02 5.97 -44.02
N GLU A 328 -13.70 4.84 -44.21
CA GLU A 328 -13.90 4.23 -45.53
C GLU A 328 -14.83 5.06 -46.42
N TYR A 329 -15.91 5.60 -45.87
CA TYR A 329 -16.82 6.50 -46.57
C TYR A 329 -16.10 7.78 -47.04
N VAL A 330 -15.34 8.43 -46.16
CA VAL A 330 -14.54 9.62 -46.51
C VAL A 330 -13.52 9.28 -47.59
N THR A 331 -12.83 8.15 -47.47
CA THR A 331 -11.85 7.72 -48.48
C THR A 331 -12.52 7.50 -49.85
N ARG A 332 -13.71 6.87 -49.89
CA ARG A 332 -14.48 6.68 -51.14
C ARG A 332 -14.99 7.99 -51.74
N LYS A 333 -15.45 8.94 -50.90
CA LYS A 333 -16.00 10.24 -51.36
C LYS A 333 -14.93 11.15 -51.96
N TYR A 334 -13.73 11.17 -51.38
CA TYR A 334 -12.66 12.09 -51.77
C TYR A 334 -11.58 11.46 -52.65
N ASN A 335 -11.65 10.16 -52.94
CA ASN A 335 -10.75 9.47 -53.88
C ASN A 335 -11.52 8.44 -54.74
N PRO A 336 -12.37 8.89 -55.68
CA PRO A 336 -13.30 8.02 -56.41
C PRO A 336 -12.65 7.13 -57.51
N CYS A 337 -11.35 7.29 -57.78
CA CYS A 337 -10.69 6.72 -58.95
C CYS A 337 -9.93 5.39 -58.73
N VAL A 338 -10.36 4.48 -57.84
CA VAL A 338 -9.92 3.07 -57.91
C VAL A 338 -11.00 2.14 -57.30
N PRO A 339 -11.68 1.30 -58.10
CA PRO A 339 -12.48 0.20 -57.58
C PRO A 339 -11.62 -1.07 -57.47
N GLY A 340 -11.41 -1.54 -56.24
CA GLY A 340 -10.84 -2.87 -55.95
C GLY A 340 -9.43 -2.83 -55.36
N ALA A 341 -9.31 -3.33 -54.12
CA ALA A 341 -8.08 -3.63 -53.39
C ALA A 341 -7.06 -2.48 -53.23
N TYR A 342 -7.33 -1.55 -52.30
CA TYR A 342 -6.30 -0.63 -51.81
C TYR A 342 -5.23 -1.40 -51.02
N THR A 343 -4.00 -1.36 -51.48
CA THR A 343 -2.82 -1.75 -50.69
C THR A 343 -2.47 -0.62 -49.70
N SER A 344 -1.83 -0.95 -48.59
CA SER A 344 -1.59 -0.08 -47.42
C SER A 344 -0.90 1.28 -47.69
N LYS A 345 -0.36 1.50 -48.90
CA LYS A 345 0.35 2.73 -49.27
C LYS A 345 -0.54 3.91 -49.69
N GLU A 346 -1.78 3.69 -50.16
CA GLU A 346 -2.58 4.78 -50.73
C GLU A 346 -3.42 5.58 -49.71
N LEU A 347 -3.59 5.07 -48.48
CA LEU A 347 -4.26 5.77 -47.37
C LEU A 347 -3.44 6.92 -46.75
N HIS A 348 -2.24 7.20 -47.26
CA HIS A 348 -1.32 8.18 -46.70
C HIS A 348 -1.63 9.64 -47.10
N TYR A 349 -2.27 9.88 -48.26
CA TYR A 349 -2.40 11.23 -48.83
C TYR A 349 -3.62 12.05 -48.35
N GLY A 350 -4.63 11.42 -47.72
CA GLY A 350 -5.85 12.11 -47.26
C GLY A 350 -5.75 12.81 -45.89
N ARG A 351 -4.59 12.81 -45.23
CA ARG A 351 -4.45 13.15 -43.80
C ARG A 351 -4.45 14.65 -43.44
N HIS A 352 -4.46 15.57 -44.40
CA HIS A 352 -4.06 16.95 -44.12
C HIS A 352 -5.15 17.99 -43.80
N ASN A 353 -6.46 17.71 -43.82
CA ASN A 353 -7.47 18.78 -43.68
C ASN A 353 -8.73 18.45 -42.83
N LEU A 354 -8.57 17.89 -41.62
CA LEU A 354 -9.70 17.58 -40.74
C LEU A 354 -10.48 18.84 -40.25
N GLY A 355 -9.80 19.99 -40.16
CA GLY A 355 -10.39 21.26 -39.71
C GLY A 355 -11.25 21.96 -40.76
N HIS A 356 -10.85 21.91 -42.04
CA HIS A 356 -11.67 22.35 -43.17
C HIS A 356 -12.86 21.41 -43.38
N TRP A 357 -12.66 20.10 -43.17
CA TRP A 357 -13.68 19.06 -43.33
C TRP A 357 -14.90 19.20 -42.39
N LEU A 358 -14.72 19.61 -41.13
CA LEU A 358 -15.86 19.86 -40.22
C LEU A 358 -16.68 21.11 -40.63
N GLY A 359 -16.03 22.10 -41.24
CA GLY A 359 -16.69 23.28 -41.79
C GLY A 359 -17.49 22.95 -43.05
N ASP A 360 -16.87 22.20 -43.98
CA ASP A 360 -17.47 21.84 -45.26
C ASP A 360 -18.58 20.78 -45.11
N PHE A 361 -18.45 19.85 -44.16
CA PHE A 361 -19.50 18.88 -43.83
C PHE A 361 -20.75 19.54 -43.22
N VAL A 362 -20.58 20.62 -42.45
CA VAL A 362 -21.71 21.40 -41.92
C VAL A 362 -22.32 22.29 -43.01
N ALA A 363 -21.52 22.77 -43.97
CA ALA A 363 -21.98 23.59 -45.10
C ALA A 363 -22.68 22.78 -46.20
N GLU A 364 -22.17 21.59 -46.57
CA GLU A 364 -22.80 20.70 -47.56
C GLU A 364 -24.12 20.08 -47.04
N TRP A 365 -24.24 19.85 -45.73
CA TRP A 365 -25.49 19.38 -45.12
C TRP A 365 -26.61 20.43 -45.27
N ASP A 366 -26.27 21.74 -45.27
CA ASP A 366 -27.25 22.81 -45.47
C ASP A 366 -27.68 22.99 -46.96
N MET A 367 -26.90 22.50 -47.94
CA MET A 367 -27.18 22.73 -49.37
C MET A 367 -28.06 21.66 -50.06
N GLN A 368 -28.24 20.47 -49.48
CA GLN A 368 -28.98 19.35 -50.13
C GLN A 368 -30.45 19.19 -49.69
N SER A 369 -31.15 20.25 -49.28
CA SER A 369 -32.60 20.11 -48.97
C SER A 369 -33.45 21.33 -49.33
N ASP A 370 -33.52 21.65 -50.62
CA ASP A 370 -34.68 22.38 -51.15
C ASP A 370 -35.85 21.40 -51.31
N GLY A 371 -36.77 21.42 -50.33
CA GLY A 371 -38.08 20.81 -50.44
C GLY A 371 -38.46 19.90 -49.27
N VAL A 372 -39.50 20.33 -48.55
CA VAL A 372 -40.29 19.62 -47.52
C VAL A 372 -39.80 19.74 -46.07
N ASN A 373 -40.52 20.58 -45.33
CA ASN A 373 -40.48 20.78 -43.89
C ASN A 373 -40.76 19.48 -43.12
N VAL A 374 -39.74 18.91 -42.47
CA VAL A 374 -39.88 17.98 -41.34
C VAL A 374 -39.06 18.49 -40.16
N LEU A 375 -39.67 19.39 -39.38
CA LEU A 375 -39.20 19.80 -38.05
C LEU A 375 -39.44 18.65 -37.08
N TYR A 376 -38.39 17.94 -36.62
CA TYR A 376 -38.19 17.46 -35.23
C TYR A 376 -36.95 16.55 -35.05
N GLY A 377 -36.33 16.02 -36.11
CA GLY A 377 -35.11 15.18 -36.01
C GLY A 377 -33.77 15.95 -36.07
N ARG A 378 -33.79 17.19 -36.58
CA ARG A 378 -32.57 17.96 -36.92
C ARG A 378 -31.80 18.53 -35.71
N GLY A 379 -32.47 18.72 -34.57
CA GLY A 379 -31.88 19.33 -33.38
C GLY A 379 -31.11 18.36 -32.48
N LEU A 380 -31.44 17.06 -32.49
CA LEU A 380 -30.91 16.09 -31.53
C LEU A 380 -29.48 15.66 -31.90
N LEU A 381 -29.21 15.33 -33.17
CA LEU A 381 -27.87 14.89 -33.60
C LEU A 381 -26.84 16.03 -33.57
N LYS A 382 -27.24 17.25 -34.01
CA LYS A 382 -26.40 18.45 -33.93
C LYS A 382 -26.12 18.84 -32.48
N ARG A 383 -27.10 18.71 -31.56
CA ARG A 383 -26.88 18.90 -30.11
C ARG A 383 -26.06 17.79 -29.48
N THR A 384 -26.21 16.53 -29.88
CA THR A 384 -25.41 15.41 -29.33
C THR A 384 -23.95 15.55 -29.72
N VAL A 385 -23.66 15.88 -30.98
CA VAL A 385 -22.28 16.11 -31.45
C VAL A 385 -21.68 17.40 -30.84
N LEU A 386 -22.41 18.52 -30.80
CA LEU A 386 -21.92 19.74 -30.14
C LEU A 386 -21.81 19.60 -28.61
N ASN A 387 -22.66 18.81 -27.95
CA ASN A 387 -22.57 18.58 -26.51
C ASN A 387 -21.41 17.64 -26.18
N CYS A 388 -21.13 16.63 -27.00
CA CYS A 388 -19.89 15.86 -26.89
C CYS A 388 -18.67 16.79 -26.98
N VAL A 389 -18.62 17.71 -27.95
CA VAL A 389 -17.51 18.67 -28.09
C VAL A 389 -17.45 19.69 -26.93
N ARG A 390 -18.59 20.18 -26.41
CA ARG A 390 -18.64 21.09 -25.25
C ARG A 390 -18.26 20.42 -23.92
N ILE A 391 -18.55 19.13 -23.76
CA ILE A 391 -18.12 18.35 -22.58
C ILE A 391 -16.59 18.16 -22.59
N PHE A 392 -15.96 18.04 -23.76
CA PHE A 392 -14.51 17.93 -23.90
C PHE A 392 -13.76 19.29 -23.94
N GLY A 393 -14.46 20.42 -24.12
CA GLY A 393 -13.85 21.77 -24.14
C GLY A 393 -13.90 22.56 -22.82
N GLY A 394 -14.38 21.96 -21.73
CA GLY A 394 -14.71 22.65 -20.48
C GLY A 394 -13.65 22.60 -19.38
N VAL A 395 -12.37 22.87 -19.65
CA VAL A 395 -11.37 23.17 -18.61
C VAL A 395 -10.39 24.25 -19.09
N THR A 396 -10.82 25.51 -19.15
CA THR A 396 -9.92 26.67 -19.26
C THR A 396 -10.42 27.85 -18.44
N LYS A 397 -10.21 27.78 -17.12
CA LYS A 397 -9.87 28.97 -16.32
C LYS A 397 -8.80 28.57 -15.29
N PRO A 398 -7.55 29.02 -15.43
CA PRO A 398 -6.59 28.92 -14.33
C PRO A 398 -6.98 29.91 -13.22
N PRO A 399 -6.62 29.64 -11.95
CA PRO A 399 -6.82 30.60 -10.86
C PRO A 399 -5.93 31.85 -11.05
N PRO A 400 -6.35 33.02 -10.54
CA PRO A 400 -5.66 34.28 -10.76
C PRO A 400 -4.52 34.44 -9.74
N PHE A 401 -3.33 33.89 -10.01
CA PHE A 401 -2.15 34.19 -9.16
C PHE A 401 -0.78 34.10 -9.86
N LEU A 402 -0.71 34.25 -11.18
CA LEU A 402 0.58 34.28 -11.91
C LEU A 402 0.57 35.37 -12.99
N CYS A 403 0.37 36.62 -12.58
CA CYS A 403 0.57 37.79 -13.44
C CYS A 403 1.33 38.85 -12.66
N GLN A 404 2.63 38.64 -12.49
CA GLN A 404 3.62 39.66 -12.12
C GLN A 404 5.00 39.00 -12.14
N CYS A 405 5.72 39.12 -13.25
CA CYS A 405 7.18 39.32 -13.31
C CYS A 405 7.69 39.28 -14.76
N SER A 406 8.62 40.19 -15.02
CA SER A 406 9.55 40.31 -16.17
C SER A 406 8.99 40.78 -17.51
N GLU A 407 8.84 42.11 -17.60
CA GLU A 407 9.33 42.89 -18.74
C GLU A 407 10.84 42.66 -18.89
N LEU A 408 11.29 42.24 -20.07
CA LEU A 408 12.66 42.45 -20.57
C LEU A 408 12.63 42.41 -22.10
N TYR A 409 12.91 43.58 -22.68
CA TYR A 409 12.96 43.92 -24.10
C TYR A 409 13.89 43.01 -24.93
N PHE A 410 13.40 42.50 -26.08
CA PHE A 410 14.19 42.22 -27.29
C PHE A 410 13.33 42.45 -28.55
N PRO A 411 13.90 42.92 -29.67
CA PRO A 411 13.18 43.65 -30.73
C PRO A 411 12.51 42.75 -31.77
N GLU A 412 11.52 43.35 -32.44
CA GLU A 412 10.59 42.75 -33.40
C GLU A 412 11.26 42.01 -34.57
N GLY A 413 10.78 40.78 -34.81
CA GLY A 413 11.09 39.99 -36.00
C GLY A 413 10.16 38.77 -36.11
N ASN A 414 9.12 38.91 -36.94
CA ASN A 414 8.19 37.89 -37.46
C ASN A 414 8.29 36.45 -36.92
N PHE A 415 7.33 36.04 -36.07
CA PHE A 415 6.98 34.64 -35.86
C PHE A 415 5.46 34.45 -35.78
N GLN A 416 4.91 33.69 -36.73
CA GLN A 416 3.56 33.13 -36.66
C GLN A 416 3.48 32.10 -35.51
N SER A 417 2.30 32.04 -34.89
CA SER A 417 1.97 31.29 -33.70
C SER A 417 2.24 29.78 -33.78
N SER A 418 3.04 29.25 -32.86
CA SER A 418 3.05 27.84 -32.48
C SER A 418 3.09 27.71 -30.96
N SER A 419 2.02 27.16 -30.37
CA SER A 419 1.99 26.76 -28.96
C SER A 419 2.79 25.46 -28.77
N PRO A 420 3.56 25.29 -27.68
CA PRO A 420 4.39 24.10 -27.49
C PRO A 420 3.59 22.99 -26.82
N ASN A 421 3.03 22.08 -27.61
CA ASN A 421 2.67 20.74 -27.11
C ASN A 421 3.94 19.89 -27.01
N ILE A 422 4.54 19.84 -25.82
CA ILE A 422 5.74 19.02 -25.52
C ILE A 422 5.54 17.55 -25.94
N MET A 423 4.32 17.04 -25.86
CA MET A 423 3.95 15.69 -26.26
C MET A 423 3.91 15.50 -27.79
N TYR A 424 3.60 16.57 -28.54
CA TYR A 424 3.60 16.57 -30.01
C TYR A 424 5.03 16.67 -30.58
N GLY A 425 5.92 17.42 -29.91
CA GLY A 425 7.34 17.45 -30.23
C GLY A 425 8.05 16.10 -29.98
N LEU A 426 7.66 15.38 -28.92
CA LEU A 426 8.13 14.01 -28.67
C LEU A 426 7.61 12.99 -29.70
N LEU A 427 6.38 13.15 -30.17
CA LEU A 427 5.79 12.29 -31.21
C LEU A 427 6.36 12.58 -32.61
N GLN A 428 6.61 13.83 -32.96
CA GLN A 428 7.29 14.19 -34.22
C GLN A 428 8.75 13.72 -34.25
N ALA A 429 9.45 13.70 -33.11
CA ALA A 429 10.81 13.17 -33.02
C ALA A 429 10.89 11.65 -33.26
N VAL A 430 9.78 10.92 -33.07
CA VAL A 430 9.70 9.47 -33.31
C VAL A 430 9.18 9.15 -34.73
N ALA A 431 8.35 10.03 -35.31
CA ALA A 431 7.73 9.83 -36.63
C ALA A 431 8.54 10.37 -37.82
N LEU A 432 9.51 11.27 -37.63
CA LEU A 432 10.36 11.83 -38.69
C LEU A 432 11.83 11.43 -38.52
N ALA A 433 12.10 10.14 -38.64
CA ALA A 433 13.47 9.61 -38.72
C ALA A 433 13.90 9.55 -40.20
N SER A 434 14.22 10.71 -40.77
CA SER A 434 15.06 10.81 -41.97
C SER A 434 16.36 11.60 -41.71
N ASP A 435 16.67 11.97 -40.46
CA ASP A 435 17.93 12.65 -40.10
C ASP A 435 18.50 12.09 -38.79
N GLU A 436 19.66 11.42 -38.86
CA GLU A 436 20.42 10.94 -37.70
C GLU A 436 20.66 12.05 -36.66
N LEU A 437 20.77 13.30 -37.12
CA LEU A 437 20.99 14.49 -36.30
C LEU A 437 19.83 14.76 -35.31
N THR A 438 18.58 14.49 -35.70
CA THR A 438 17.40 14.71 -34.85
C THR A 438 17.32 13.65 -33.75
N ALA A 439 17.65 12.40 -34.08
CA ALA A 439 17.75 11.31 -33.10
C ALA A 439 18.85 11.58 -32.06
N ILE A 440 20.02 12.07 -32.50
CA ILE A 440 21.12 12.48 -31.61
C ILE A 440 20.67 13.61 -30.68
N LYS A 441 20.00 14.65 -31.19
CA LYS A 441 19.46 15.74 -30.37
C LYS A 441 18.45 15.25 -29.34
N GLY A 442 17.59 14.30 -29.70
CA GLY A 442 16.65 13.66 -28.78
C GLY A 442 17.35 12.93 -27.64
N VAL A 443 18.33 12.08 -27.96
CA VAL A 443 19.14 11.34 -26.96
C VAL A 443 19.87 12.30 -26.02
N LEU A 444 20.50 13.35 -26.56
CA LEU A 444 21.21 14.36 -25.76
C LEU A 444 20.26 15.14 -24.84
N SER A 445 19.06 15.48 -25.32
CA SER A 445 18.05 16.17 -24.51
C SER A 445 17.56 15.31 -23.35
N ILE A 446 17.30 14.02 -23.60
CA ILE A 446 16.93 13.06 -22.56
C ILE A 446 18.07 12.88 -21.56
N GLY A 447 19.32 12.83 -22.02
CA GLY A 447 20.49 12.78 -21.16
C GLY A 447 20.65 14.02 -20.29
N ALA A 448 20.44 15.20 -20.85
CA ALA A 448 20.43 16.45 -20.09
C ALA A 448 19.34 16.45 -19.01
N LEU A 449 18.13 15.96 -19.32
CA LEU A 449 17.06 15.78 -18.33
C LEU A 449 17.48 14.84 -17.19
N GLY A 450 18.18 13.74 -17.49
CA GLY A 450 18.74 12.83 -16.49
C GLY A 450 19.72 13.53 -15.55
N VAL A 451 20.63 14.33 -16.09
CA VAL A 451 21.59 15.13 -15.29
C VAL A 451 20.86 16.19 -14.46
N LEU A 452 19.92 16.93 -15.05
CA LEU A 452 19.14 17.97 -14.37
C LEU A 452 18.26 17.38 -13.25
N SER A 453 17.66 16.22 -13.46
CA SER A 453 16.89 15.51 -12.42
C SER A 453 17.74 15.19 -11.20
N HIS A 454 19.01 14.81 -11.40
CA HIS A 454 19.93 14.68 -10.28
C HIS A 454 20.22 16.02 -9.62
N ARG A 455 20.72 16.98 -10.41
CA ARG A 455 21.30 18.24 -9.90
C ARG A 455 20.28 19.18 -9.27
N LEU A 456 19.05 19.19 -9.76
CA LEU A 456 18.00 20.10 -9.30
C LEU A 456 17.03 19.45 -8.31
N TYR A 457 16.94 18.11 -8.29
CA TYR A 457 15.95 17.41 -7.47
C TYR A 457 16.58 16.36 -6.55
N PHE A 458 17.18 15.28 -7.07
CA PHE A 458 17.61 14.15 -6.23
C PHE A 458 18.76 14.42 -5.25
N ILE A 459 19.51 15.52 -5.41
CA ILE A 459 20.50 15.97 -4.41
C ILE A 459 19.82 16.65 -3.21
N HIS A 460 18.60 17.15 -3.37
CA HIS A 460 17.95 18.04 -2.41
C HIS A 460 16.80 17.36 -1.68
N GLY A 461 16.93 17.28 -0.36
CA GLY A 461 15.91 16.72 0.51
C GLY A 461 15.94 15.19 0.58
N GLU A 462 14.90 14.64 1.20
CA GLU A 462 14.80 13.20 1.49
C GLU A 462 13.78 12.54 0.56
N HIS A 463 14.23 11.45 -0.07
CA HIS A 463 13.50 10.76 -1.15
C HIS A 463 13.11 9.31 -0.80
N HIS A 464 13.46 8.82 0.40
CA HIS A 464 13.32 7.40 0.77
C HIS A 464 11.86 6.95 0.88
N LEU A 465 10.95 7.82 1.35
CA LEU A 465 9.52 7.52 1.44
C LEU A 465 8.80 7.63 0.09
N GLN A 466 9.38 8.36 -0.86
CA GLN A 466 8.82 8.59 -2.19
C GLN A 466 9.22 7.48 -3.17
N ALA A 467 10.16 6.60 -2.80
CA ALA A 467 10.63 5.50 -3.65
C ALA A 467 9.49 4.64 -4.21
N PRO A 468 8.44 4.26 -3.45
CA PRO A 468 7.30 3.55 -4.03
C PRO A 468 6.53 4.38 -5.06
N SER A 469 6.39 5.68 -4.85
CA SER A 469 5.72 6.59 -5.79
C SER A 469 6.54 6.77 -7.07
N TYR A 470 7.87 6.85 -6.97
CA TYR A 470 8.76 6.90 -8.13
C TYR A 470 8.68 5.61 -8.94
N LEU A 471 8.63 4.45 -8.29
CA LEU A 471 8.48 3.17 -8.99
C LEU A 471 7.12 3.08 -9.69
N LYS A 472 6.02 3.49 -9.03
CA LYS A 472 4.68 3.56 -9.66
C LYS A 472 4.68 4.49 -10.87
N LEU A 473 5.28 5.68 -10.74
CA LEU A 473 5.38 6.66 -11.81
C LEU A 473 6.19 6.10 -12.98
N TRP A 474 7.34 5.49 -12.71
CA TRP A 474 8.16 4.85 -13.73
C TRP A 474 7.41 3.74 -14.45
N MET A 475 6.77 2.81 -13.73
CA MET A 475 5.98 1.74 -14.35
C MET A 475 4.86 2.28 -15.24
N PHE A 476 4.16 3.33 -14.78
CA PHE A 476 3.12 4.00 -15.55
C PHE A 476 3.67 4.64 -16.83
N LEU A 477 4.73 5.44 -16.73
CA LEU A 477 5.37 6.11 -17.87
C LEU A 477 5.96 5.10 -18.85
N SER A 478 6.61 4.05 -18.36
CA SER A 478 7.17 2.98 -19.18
C SER A 478 6.08 2.23 -19.94
N THR A 479 4.97 1.90 -19.28
CA THR A 479 3.84 1.24 -19.95
C THR A 479 3.26 2.14 -21.04
N ALA A 480 2.98 3.41 -20.73
CA ALA A 480 2.44 4.36 -21.70
C ALA A 480 3.39 4.55 -22.90
N LEU A 481 4.70 4.64 -22.64
CA LEU A 481 5.72 4.76 -23.67
C LEU A 481 5.79 3.50 -24.54
N ILE A 482 5.83 2.31 -23.94
CA ILE A 482 5.85 1.02 -24.66
C ILE A 482 4.61 0.89 -25.54
N SER A 483 3.42 1.15 -25.00
CA SER A 483 2.16 1.08 -25.76
C SER A 483 2.13 2.07 -26.93
N THR A 484 2.61 3.30 -26.71
CA THR A 484 2.64 4.34 -27.74
C THR A 484 3.63 4.00 -28.86
N VAL A 485 4.85 3.57 -28.51
CA VAL A 485 5.87 3.18 -29.48
C VAL A 485 5.45 1.93 -30.24
N PHE A 486 4.82 0.96 -29.57
CA PHE A 486 4.26 -0.22 -30.23
C PHE A 486 3.17 0.15 -31.24
N ALA A 487 2.23 1.01 -30.84
CA ALA A 487 1.20 1.50 -31.74
C ALA A 487 1.80 2.25 -32.94
N ALA A 488 2.80 3.11 -32.74
CA ALA A 488 3.48 3.81 -33.82
C ALA A 488 4.19 2.86 -34.79
N ASN A 489 4.91 1.85 -34.28
CA ASN A 489 5.58 0.85 -35.12
C ASN A 489 4.59 0.02 -35.96
N VAL A 490 3.44 -0.34 -35.38
CA VAL A 490 2.39 -1.08 -36.11
C VAL A 490 1.68 -0.18 -37.15
N LEU A 491 1.36 1.06 -36.78
CA LEU A 491 0.52 1.95 -37.59
C LEU A 491 1.28 2.72 -38.68
N GLU A 492 2.49 3.20 -38.39
CA GLU A 492 3.24 4.07 -39.30
C GLU A 492 4.23 3.29 -40.15
N ARG A 493 4.87 2.26 -39.59
CA ARG A 493 5.89 1.46 -40.29
C ARG A 493 5.34 0.22 -40.96
N GLY A 494 4.09 -0.16 -40.65
CA GLY A 494 3.45 -1.36 -41.18
C GLY A 494 4.18 -2.64 -40.79
N SER A 495 4.94 -2.62 -39.69
CA SER A 495 5.68 -3.77 -39.20
C SER A 495 4.72 -4.89 -38.78
N ASP A 496 5.12 -6.14 -39.03
CA ASP A 496 4.44 -7.30 -38.47
C ASP A 496 4.56 -7.30 -36.93
N LEU A 497 3.57 -7.91 -36.25
CA LEU A 497 3.44 -7.90 -34.79
C LEU A 497 4.74 -8.28 -34.04
N PRO A 498 5.48 -9.34 -34.41
CA PRO A 498 6.75 -9.69 -33.76
C PRO A 498 7.82 -8.62 -33.92
N GLN A 499 7.98 -8.08 -35.14
CA GLN A 499 8.98 -7.05 -35.44
C GLN A 499 8.65 -5.72 -34.75
N ALA A 500 7.38 -5.34 -34.72
CA ALA A 500 6.91 -4.18 -33.95
C ALA A 500 7.24 -4.31 -32.46
N GLY A 501 7.13 -5.53 -31.90
CA GLY A 501 7.54 -5.82 -30.52
C GLY A 501 9.04 -5.60 -30.29
N LEU A 502 9.89 -6.14 -31.18
CA LEU A 502 11.35 -5.98 -31.12
C LEU A 502 11.78 -4.52 -31.25
N ASP A 503 11.21 -3.79 -32.21
CA ASP A 503 11.55 -2.37 -32.44
C ASP A 503 11.07 -1.48 -31.28
N THR A 504 9.95 -1.85 -30.66
CA THR A 504 9.47 -1.20 -29.42
C THR A 504 10.45 -1.43 -28.27
N PHE A 505 10.88 -2.67 -28.07
CA PHE A 505 11.86 -3.00 -27.04
C PHE A 505 13.18 -2.24 -27.23
N ARG A 506 13.69 -2.18 -28.46
CA ARG A 506 14.92 -1.44 -28.80
C ARG A 506 14.77 0.05 -28.51
N THR A 507 13.68 0.67 -28.97
CA THR A 507 13.42 2.11 -28.79
C THR A 507 13.25 2.45 -27.31
N TYR A 508 12.46 1.66 -26.57
CA TYR A 508 12.29 1.84 -25.13
C TYR A 508 13.62 1.71 -24.36
N SER A 509 14.43 0.72 -24.72
CA SER A 509 15.75 0.50 -24.11
C SER A 509 16.68 1.69 -24.37
N LEU A 510 16.70 2.21 -25.60
CA LEU A 510 17.49 3.38 -25.97
C LEU A 510 17.08 4.62 -25.16
N ILE A 511 15.78 4.93 -25.10
CA ILE A 511 15.25 6.06 -24.32
C ILE A 511 15.61 5.91 -22.83
N SER A 512 15.41 4.71 -22.28
CA SER A 512 15.70 4.41 -20.88
C SER A 512 17.19 4.57 -20.56
N LEU A 513 18.08 4.00 -21.38
CA LEU A 513 19.53 4.13 -21.19
C LEU A 513 20.00 5.58 -21.36
N SER A 514 19.40 6.33 -22.29
CA SER A 514 19.70 7.75 -22.51
C SER A 514 19.35 8.62 -21.32
N TYR A 515 18.33 8.27 -20.53
CA TYR A 515 17.97 8.98 -19.30
C TYR A 515 18.78 8.49 -18.10
N PHE A 516 18.75 7.17 -17.83
CA PHE A 516 19.32 6.57 -16.63
C PHE A 516 20.85 6.58 -16.63
N GLY A 517 21.50 6.42 -17.80
CA GLY A 517 22.96 6.45 -17.91
C GLY A 517 23.55 7.78 -17.40
N PRO A 518 23.17 8.93 -17.98
CA PRO A 518 23.62 10.24 -17.52
C PRO A 518 23.17 10.58 -16.09
N LEU A 519 21.96 10.18 -15.68
CA LEU A 519 21.48 10.35 -14.30
C LEU A 519 22.41 9.65 -13.29
N PHE A 520 22.67 8.35 -13.46
CA PHE A 520 23.53 7.60 -12.54
C PHE A 520 25.00 8.03 -12.62
N THR A 521 25.47 8.44 -13.80
CA THR A 521 26.81 9.01 -13.97
C THR A 521 26.94 10.33 -13.21
N SER A 522 25.95 11.21 -13.31
CA SER A 522 25.90 12.47 -12.54
C SER A 522 25.91 12.21 -11.02
N ILE A 523 25.16 11.21 -10.55
CA ILE A 523 25.17 10.76 -9.15
C ILE A 523 26.57 10.28 -8.73
N LEU A 524 27.21 9.46 -9.55
CA LEU A 524 28.54 8.90 -9.28
C LEU A 524 29.59 10.01 -9.18
N ILE A 525 29.63 10.92 -10.16
CA ILE A 525 30.57 12.05 -10.19
C ILE A 525 30.40 12.91 -8.93
N TYR A 526 29.16 13.27 -8.60
CA TYR A 526 28.88 14.06 -7.40
C TYR A 526 29.36 13.35 -6.13
N ARG A 527 28.99 12.07 -5.92
CA ARG A 527 29.31 11.33 -4.70
C ARG A 527 30.81 11.14 -4.46
N LEU A 528 31.58 10.97 -5.54
CA LEU A 528 33.03 10.75 -5.49
C LEU A 528 33.81 12.06 -5.39
N PHE A 529 33.46 13.08 -6.18
CA PHE A 529 34.31 14.25 -6.38
C PHE A 529 33.78 15.53 -5.75
N GLU A 530 32.47 15.71 -5.63
CA GLU A 530 31.85 16.99 -5.22
C GLU A 530 31.15 16.90 -3.86
N HIS A 531 30.86 15.70 -3.37
CA HIS A 531 30.12 15.51 -2.13
C HIS A 531 30.90 16.09 -0.95
N ARG A 532 30.18 16.79 -0.06
CA ARG A 532 30.76 17.45 1.14
C ARG A 532 31.56 16.53 2.06
N LEU A 533 31.28 15.22 2.03
CA LEU A 533 32.00 14.22 2.82
C LEU A 533 33.24 13.63 2.12
N ARG A 534 33.65 14.12 0.94
CA ARG A 534 34.81 13.59 0.18
C ARG A 534 36.14 13.61 0.94
N HIS A 535 36.26 14.49 1.94
CA HIS A 535 37.47 14.67 2.73
C HIS A 535 37.61 13.63 3.86
N PHE A 536 36.53 12.95 4.23
CA PHE A 536 36.56 11.90 5.24
C PHE A 536 37.00 10.57 4.63
N GLN A 537 37.89 9.87 5.34
CA GLN A 537 38.42 8.58 4.90
C GLN A 537 37.38 7.47 5.05
N GLY A 538 37.47 6.43 4.22
CA GLY A 538 36.62 5.26 4.28
C GLY A 538 36.73 4.40 3.03
N PRO A 539 36.03 3.25 2.97
CA PRO A 539 36.01 2.40 1.79
C PRO A 539 35.46 3.15 0.56
N PRO A 540 36.16 3.16 -0.59
CA PRO A 540 35.72 3.91 -1.77
C PRO A 540 34.30 3.56 -2.25
N LEU A 541 33.93 2.27 -2.20
CA LEU A 541 32.60 1.81 -2.59
C LEU A 541 31.49 2.27 -1.61
N ALA A 542 31.84 2.50 -0.34
CA ALA A 542 30.89 3.05 0.65
C ALA A 542 30.50 4.49 0.30
N ALA A 543 31.44 5.28 -0.24
CA ALA A 543 31.15 6.64 -0.73
C ALA A 543 30.19 6.64 -1.93
N VAL A 544 30.20 5.59 -2.76
CA VAL A 544 29.33 5.47 -3.93
C VAL A 544 27.93 4.99 -3.56
N SER A 545 27.80 3.96 -2.72
CA SER A 545 26.51 3.33 -2.47
C SER A 545 26.44 2.55 -1.15
N LYS A 546 25.28 2.60 -0.48
CA LYS A 546 24.98 1.74 0.68
C LYS A 546 24.77 0.27 0.29
N PHE A 547 24.66 -0.07 -1.00
CA PHE A 547 24.67 -1.47 -1.45
C PHE A 547 26.00 -2.17 -1.13
N TRP A 548 27.11 -1.43 -1.07
CA TRP A 548 28.37 -1.98 -0.55
C TRP A 548 28.20 -2.41 0.90
N HIS A 549 27.64 -1.54 1.75
CA HIS A 549 27.44 -1.87 3.17
C HIS A 549 26.48 -3.06 3.31
N LEU A 550 25.36 -3.05 2.59
CA LEU A 550 24.42 -4.17 2.54
C LEU A 550 25.14 -5.49 2.22
N SER A 551 25.99 -5.52 1.18
CA SER A 551 26.73 -6.73 0.79
C SER A 551 27.68 -7.26 1.86
N LYS A 552 28.10 -6.41 2.82
CA LYS A 552 29.00 -6.78 3.92
C LYS A 552 28.26 -7.23 5.18
N VAL A 553 26.98 -6.86 5.34
CA VAL A 553 26.20 -7.13 6.56
C VAL A 553 25.11 -8.18 6.36
N LEU A 554 25.05 -8.85 5.21
CA LEU A 554 24.13 -9.98 4.96
C LEU A 554 24.30 -11.12 5.98
N SER A 555 25.49 -11.28 6.56
CA SER A 555 25.80 -12.24 7.62
C SER A 555 25.59 -11.70 9.04
N ALA A 556 25.02 -10.50 9.21
CA ALA A 556 24.83 -9.81 10.49
C ALA A 556 26.12 -9.55 11.30
N SER A 557 27.27 -9.44 10.60
CA SER A 557 28.61 -9.18 11.16
C SER A 557 29.00 -7.70 11.10
N ASN A 558 28.05 -6.79 11.35
CA ASN A 558 28.29 -5.36 11.20
C ASN A 558 29.27 -4.82 12.27
N ASN A 559 29.23 -5.35 13.49
CA ASN A 559 30.21 -4.97 14.53
C ASN A 559 31.65 -5.29 14.10
N ASP A 560 31.89 -6.49 13.56
CA ASP A 560 33.21 -6.90 13.07
C ASP A 560 33.69 -6.03 11.92
N LEU A 561 32.78 -5.68 11.00
CA LEU A 561 33.08 -4.76 9.92
C LEU A 561 33.51 -3.39 10.47
N LEU A 562 32.76 -2.82 11.41
CA LEU A 562 33.07 -1.51 11.99
C LEU A 562 34.39 -1.52 12.77
N ASP A 563 34.72 -2.61 13.45
CA ASP A 563 35.99 -2.80 14.14
C ASP A 563 37.18 -2.85 13.16
N GLN A 564 37.07 -3.61 12.07
CA GLN A 564 38.08 -3.64 11.01
C GLN A 564 38.27 -2.27 10.36
N LEU A 565 37.18 -1.54 10.14
CA LEU A 565 37.23 -0.19 9.59
C LEU A 565 37.89 0.80 10.56
N TYR A 566 37.61 0.68 11.87
CA TYR A 566 38.24 1.49 12.91
C TYR A 566 39.76 1.32 12.92
N HIS A 567 40.24 0.09 12.93
CA HIS A 567 41.67 -0.21 12.90
C HIS A 567 42.36 0.28 11.62
N LYS A 568 41.61 0.40 10.50
CA LYS A 568 42.16 0.84 9.22
C LYS A 568 42.13 2.35 8.99
N TYR A 569 41.04 3.03 9.38
CA TYR A 569 40.79 4.44 9.03
C TYR A 569 40.72 5.36 10.25
N GLY A 570 40.72 4.81 11.47
CA GLY A 570 40.63 5.58 12.71
C GLY A 570 39.20 5.90 13.14
N LYS A 571 39.04 6.97 13.92
CA LYS A 571 37.79 7.29 14.66
C LYS A 571 36.61 7.71 13.79
N ILE A 572 36.85 8.45 12.70
CA ILE A 572 35.79 9.03 11.85
C ILE A 572 35.90 8.42 10.45
N ILE A 573 34.87 7.68 10.05
CA ILE A 573 34.90 6.83 8.86
C ILE A 573 33.67 7.10 7.99
N ARG A 574 33.87 7.33 6.69
CA ARG A 574 32.80 7.43 5.70
C ARG A 574 32.29 6.05 5.31
N THR A 575 31.14 5.66 5.86
CA THR A 575 30.48 4.35 5.71
C THR A 575 29.24 4.39 4.80
N GLY A 576 28.99 5.53 4.17
CA GLY A 576 27.96 5.71 3.16
C GLY A 576 28.15 7.00 2.34
N PRO A 577 27.32 7.22 1.29
CA PRO A 577 27.39 8.44 0.51
C PRO A 577 27.25 9.71 1.36
N GLN A 578 26.30 9.68 2.31
CA GLN A 578 25.92 10.76 3.23
C GLN A 578 26.10 10.35 4.70
N GLU A 579 26.90 9.32 4.99
CA GLU A 579 26.99 8.71 6.33
C GLU A 579 28.43 8.66 6.84
N LEU A 580 28.61 9.05 8.11
CA LEU A 580 29.83 8.89 8.88
C LEU A 580 29.57 7.98 10.09
N THR A 581 30.44 6.99 10.29
CA THR A 581 30.54 6.25 11.54
C THR A 581 31.63 6.88 12.40
N ILE A 582 31.29 7.22 13.65
CA ILE A 582 32.21 7.85 14.60
C ILE A 582 32.35 6.95 15.83
N ILE A 583 33.55 6.43 16.05
CA ILE A 583 33.89 5.54 17.16
C ILE A 583 34.63 6.36 18.21
N ASP A 584 33.88 7.23 18.88
CA ASP A 584 34.34 8.05 19.99
C ASP A 584 33.15 8.44 20.89
N PRO A 585 33.28 8.41 22.23
CA PRO A 585 32.19 8.77 23.14
C PRO A 585 31.65 10.19 22.96
N GLU A 586 32.47 11.15 22.48
CA GLU A 586 32.04 12.52 22.19
C GLU A 586 30.85 12.57 21.21
N ALA A 587 30.77 11.60 20.30
CA ALA A 587 29.69 11.51 19.33
C ALA A 587 28.32 11.40 19.99
N PHE A 588 28.20 10.72 21.15
CA PHE A 588 26.93 10.56 21.84
C PHE A 588 26.36 11.91 22.29
N ASP A 589 27.17 12.74 22.95
CA ASP A 589 26.74 14.06 23.42
C ASP A 589 26.42 14.98 22.25
N ALA A 590 27.23 14.94 21.19
CA ALA A 590 27.03 15.78 20.01
C ALA A 590 25.69 15.48 19.30
N ILE A 591 25.33 14.20 19.13
CA ILE A 591 24.16 13.81 18.34
C ILE A 591 22.88 13.57 19.17
N ALA A 592 23.01 13.29 20.47
CA ALA A 592 21.88 12.93 21.34
C ALA A 592 21.80 13.76 22.64
N GLY A 593 22.82 14.55 22.97
CA GLY A 593 22.86 15.38 24.17
C GLY A 593 21.76 16.45 24.20
N ALA A 594 21.55 17.07 25.36
CA ALA A 594 20.43 17.99 25.59
C ALA A 594 20.34 19.16 24.59
N ARG A 595 21.50 19.68 24.19
CA ARG A 595 21.63 20.84 23.28
C ARG A 595 21.68 20.47 21.79
N THR A 596 21.59 19.18 21.44
CA THR A 596 21.71 18.76 20.05
C THR A 596 20.55 19.28 19.19
N SER A 597 20.88 19.70 17.97
CA SER A 597 19.94 19.99 16.88
C SER A 597 19.71 18.78 15.98
N CYS A 598 20.43 17.66 16.18
CA CYS A 598 20.29 16.48 15.35
C CYS A 598 18.91 15.83 15.52
N ILE A 599 18.42 15.23 14.45
CA ILE A 599 17.18 14.43 14.43
C ILE A 599 17.50 12.95 14.22
N LYS A 600 16.50 12.09 14.37
CA LYS A 600 16.64 10.68 13.95
C LYS A 600 16.78 10.59 12.43
N SER A 601 17.63 9.68 11.95
CA SER A 601 17.90 9.50 10.53
C SER A 601 16.71 8.86 9.77
N PRO A 602 16.74 8.84 8.41
CA PRO A 602 15.71 8.22 7.58
C PRO A 602 15.47 6.73 7.85
N PHE A 603 16.42 6.04 8.49
CA PHE A 603 16.27 4.65 8.94
C PHE A 603 15.01 4.47 9.80
N TYR A 604 14.68 5.44 10.64
CA TYR A 604 13.54 5.35 11.54
C TYR A 604 12.17 5.39 10.82
N ASP A 605 12.15 5.72 9.52
CA ASP A 605 10.94 5.68 8.69
C ASP A 605 10.73 4.33 8.00
N VAL A 606 11.59 3.32 8.23
CA VAL A 606 11.46 1.98 7.61
C VAL A 606 10.10 1.32 7.92
N MET A 607 9.50 1.69 9.03
CA MET A 607 8.21 1.18 9.52
C MET A 607 7.00 1.96 9.03
N HIS A 608 7.18 3.02 8.26
CA HIS A 608 6.09 3.86 7.79
C HIS A 608 5.04 3.02 7.02
N PRO A 609 3.73 3.19 7.29
CA PRO A 609 3.10 4.26 8.07
C PRO A 609 2.93 3.98 9.57
N TYR A 610 3.47 2.89 10.12
CA TYR A 610 3.38 2.57 11.55
C TYR A 610 4.37 3.43 12.36
N VAL A 611 3.89 4.57 12.87
CA VAL A 611 4.72 5.57 13.58
C VAL A 611 4.61 5.42 15.11
N SER A 612 5.70 4.98 15.74
CA SER A 612 5.86 4.84 17.20
C SER A 612 6.70 5.97 17.79
N VAL A 613 6.74 6.09 19.13
CA VAL A 613 7.65 7.05 19.79
C VAL A 613 9.12 6.88 19.37
N ASN A 614 9.54 5.65 19.05
CA ASN A 614 10.89 5.38 18.56
C ASN A 614 11.09 5.81 17.10
N SER A 615 10.08 5.75 16.22
CA SER A 615 10.24 6.17 14.83
C SER A 615 10.02 7.67 14.59
N ILE A 616 9.32 8.39 15.47
CA ILE A 616 9.13 9.85 15.29
C ILE A 616 10.47 10.58 15.28
N ARG A 617 10.73 11.29 14.17
CA ARG A 617 11.99 12.00 13.89
C ARG A 617 11.96 13.47 14.33
N THR A 618 10.80 14.12 14.27
CA THR A 618 10.63 15.54 14.62
C THR A 618 10.52 15.75 16.13
N LYS A 619 10.99 16.89 16.61
CA LYS A 619 10.94 17.22 18.05
C LYS A 619 9.50 17.46 18.51
N GLU A 620 8.73 18.15 17.69
CA GLU A 620 7.34 18.56 17.91
C GLU A 620 6.42 17.34 17.99
N GLY A 621 6.65 16.32 17.16
CA GLY A 621 5.92 15.06 17.24
C GLY A 621 6.39 14.17 18.39
N HIS A 622 7.70 14.13 18.66
CA HIS A 622 8.27 13.22 19.65
C HIS A 622 7.93 13.63 21.09
N ALA A 623 8.04 14.92 21.43
CA ALA A 623 7.86 15.40 22.80
C ALA A 623 6.50 15.02 23.44
N PRO A 624 5.34 15.29 22.82
CA PRO A 624 4.05 14.91 23.40
C PRO A 624 3.90 13.39 23.48
N ARG A 625 4.32 12.66 22.44
CA ARG A 625 4.27 11.19 22.42
C ARG A 625 5.14 10.59 23.53
N ARG A 626 6.32 11.16 23.73
CA ARG A 626 7.27 10.74 24.75
C ARG A 626 6.73 10.95 26.16
N LYS A 627 6.09 12.10 26.42
CA LYS A 627 5.45 12.36 27.71
C LYS A 627 4.45 11.27 28.09
N ARG A 628 3.62 10.82 27.14
CA ARG A 628 2.67 9.71 27.36
C ARG A 628 3.38 8.41 27.75
N TRP A 629 4.48 8.08 27.06
CA TRP A 629 5.31 6.92 27.38
C TRP A 629 5.98 7.02 28.75
N ASP A 630 6.51 8.18 29.11
CA ASP A 630 7.12 8.39 30.43
C ASP A 630 6.07 8.31 31.55
N GLU A 631 4.84 8.76 31.34
CA GLU A 631 3.74 8.56 32.30
C GLU A 631 3.31 7.09 32.37
N ALA A 632 3.29 6.39 31.23
CA ALA A 632 2.84 5.00 31.19
C ALA A 632 3.87 4.02 31.75
N LEU A 633 5.15 4.18 31.42
CA LEU A 633 6.23 3.32 31.88
C LEU A 633 6.88 3.83 33.17
N GLY A 634 6.77 5.12 33.45
CA GLY A 634 7.46 5.78 34.55
C GLY A 634 7.12 5.22 35.92
N LEU A 635 8.08 5.40 36.81
CA LEU A 635 7.99 5.11 38.23
C LEU A 635 7.39 6.31 38.98
N SER A 636 6.22 6.81 38.56
CA SER A 636 5.48 7.72 39.45
C SER A 636 5.28 6.97 40.76
N SER A 637 5.69 7.56 41.89
CA SER A 637 5.81 6.93 43.22
C SER A 637 4.60 6.07 43.64
N GLN A 638 3.41 6.39 43.15
CA GLN A 638 2.17 5.65 43.37
C GLN A 638 2.09 4.22 42.79
N TYR A 639 2.87 3.86 41.75
CA TYR A 639 2.74 2.56 41.05
C TYR A 639 4.02 1.71 41.05
N VAL A 640 5.11 2.22 41.61
CA VAL A 640 6.38 1.48 41.74
C VAL A 640 6.21 0.16 42.49
N PRO A 641 5.48 0.10 43.62
CA PRO A 641 5.33 -1.14 44.37
C PRO A 641 4.60 -2.23 43.58
N ASP A 642 3.54 -1.87 42.84
CA ASP A 642 2.76 -2.83 42.03
C ASP A 642 3.62 -3.46 40.92
N LYS A 643 4.42 -2.65 40.21
CA LYS A 643 5.35 -3.13 39.17
C LYS A 643 6.40 -4.07 39.76
N GLN A 644 6.99 -3.72 40.90
CA GLN A 644 7.99 -4.55 41.57
C GLN A 644 7.40 -5.89 42.02
N ILE A 645 6.17 -5.91 42.53
CA ILE A 645 5.46 -7.14 42.90
C ILE A 645 5.25 -8.03 41.68
N ARG A 646 4.83 -7.47 40.54
CA ARG A 646 4.65 -8.23 39.28
C ARG A 646 5.97 -8.81 38.78
N VAL A 647 7.07 -8.05 38.79
CA VAL A 647 8.40 -8.58 38.43
C VAL A 647 8.77 -9.76 39.31
N GLN A 648 8.62 -9.64 40.64
CA GLN A 648 8.91 -10.73 41.58
C GLN A 648 8.02 -11.96 41.33
N HIS A 649 6.75 -11.76 40.96
CA HIS A 649 5.83 -12.85 40.62
C HIS A 649 6.32 -13.68 39.43
N TYR A 650 6.65 -13.03 38.30
CA TYR A 650 7.17 -13.71 37.11
C TYR A 650 8.57 -14.28 37.33
N ALA A 651 9.42 -13.60 38.09
CA ALA A 651 10.74 -14.11 38.44
C ALA A 651 10.61 -15.38 39.30
N ALA A 652 9.63 -15.44 40.21
CA ALA A 652 9.34 -16.65 40.98
C ALA A 652 8.84 -17.81 40.10
N GLN A 653 8.07 -17.54 39.04
CA GLN A 653 7.70 -18.56 38.05
C GLN A 653 8.94 -19.12 37.34
N LEU A 654 9.83 -18.23 36.87
CA LEU A 654 11.09 -18.63 36.25
C LEU A 654 11.96 -19.49 37.20
N LEU A 655 12.05 -19.12 38.48
CA LEU A 655 12.78 -19.92 39.48
C LEU A 655 12.15 -21.31 39.70
N ARG A 656 10.82 -21.43 39.66
CA ARG A 656 10.15 -22.74 39.73
C ARG A 656 10.52 -23.61 38.54
N HIS A 657 10.64 -23.02 37.35
CA HIS A 657 11.08 -23.73 36.15
C HIS A 657 12.52 -24.20 36.26
N ILE A 658 13.43 -23.34 36.72
CA ILE A 658 14.82 -23.69 36.99
C ILE A 658 14.90 -24.85 38.01
N LYS A 659 14.13 -24.78 39.10
CA LYS A 659 14.07 -25.85 40.10
C LYS A 659 13.53 -27.16 39.53
N ALA A 660 12.48 -27.10 38.72
CA ALA A 660 11.85 -28.28 38.12
C ALA A 660 12.79 -28.99 37.13
N ALA A 661 13.68 -28.26 36.45
CA ALA A 661 14.70 -28.85 35.59
C ALA A 661 15.74 -29.68 36.37
N GLY A 662 15.97 -29.36 37.65
CA GLY A 662 16.96 -30.05 38.48
C GLY A 662 18.36 -29.98 37.84
N SER A 663 19.00 -31.13 37.65
CA SER A 663 20.32 -31.22 37.00
C SER A 663 20.27 -31.22 35.47
N GLN A 664 19.09 -31.04 34.85
CA GLN A 664 18.98 -31.01 33.39
C GLN A 664 19.41 -29.64 32.83
N PRO A 665 20.11 -29.61 31.68
CA PRO A 665 20.39 -28.36 30.97
C PRO A 665 19.12 -27.59 30.62
N LEU A 666 19.13 -26.28 30.89
CA LEU A 666 18.04 -25.37 30.54
C LEU A 666 18.53 -24.28 29.58
N ASN A 667 17.79 -24.07 28.49
CA ASN A 667 18.07 -22.97 27.56
C ASN A 667 17.57 -21.63 28.14
N MET A 668 18.49 -20.93 28.79
CA MET A 668 18.20 -19.67 29.48
C MET A 668 17.93 -18.51 28.52
N THR A 669 18.42 -18.55 27.28
CA THR A 669 18.05 -17.55 26.26
C THR A 669 16.53 -17.56 26.02
N THR A 670 15.95 -18.76 25.88
CA THR A 670 14.50 -18.92 25.72
C THR A 670 13.76 -18.60 27.01
N SER A 671 14.22 -19.09 28.17
CA SER A 671 13.55 -18.85 29.45
C SER A 671 13.49 -17.37 29.83
N PHE A 672 14.57 -16.61 29.63
CA PHE A 672 14.57 -15.16 29.84
C PHE A 672 13.67 -14.42 28.85
N THR A 673 13.62 -14.88 27.59
CA THR A 673 12.71 -14.32 26.58
C THR A 673 11.25 -14.52 27.00
N HIS A 674 10.86 -15.72 27.42
CA HIS A 674 9.49 -16.00 27.89
C HIS A 674 9.12 -15.16 29.10
N PHE A 675 10.01 -15.07 30.10
CA PHE A 675 9.82 -14.23 31.28
C PHE A 675 9.54 -12.77 30.89
N ALA A 676 10.42 -12.17 30.07
CA ALA A 676 10.30 -10.76 29.72
C ALA A 676 9.07 -10.49 28.85
N PHE A 677 8.69 -11.43 27.98
CA PHE A 677 7.53 -11.31 27.10
C PHE A 677 6.21 -11.36 27.88
N ASP A 678 6.07 -12.29 28.82
CA ASP A 678 4.88 -12.38 29.67
C ASP A 678 4.75 -11.19 30.61
N PHE A 679 5.86 -10.78 31.22
CA PHE A 679 5.90 -9.57 32.05
C PHE A 679 5.46 -8.34 31.25
N MET A 680 6.00 -8.14 30.04
CA MET A 680 5.61 -7.03 29.18
C MET A 680 4.19 -7.16 28.64
N GLY A 681 3.66 -8.38 28.46
CA GLY A 681 2.25 -8.62 28.12
C GLY A 681 1.33 -8.09 29.20
N GLU A 682 1.59 -8.43 30.46
CA GLU A 682 0.82 -7.95 31.59
C GLU A 682 0.97 -6.43 31.76
N MET A 683 2.19 -5.92 31.68
CA MET A 683 2.47 -4.49 31.85
C MET A 683 1.90 -3.62 30.74
N ALA A 684 1.92 -4.10 29.49
CA ALA A 684 1.44 -3.34 28.34
C ALA A 684 -0.06 -3.50 28.15
N PHE A 685 -0.61 -4.71 28.26
CA PHE A 685 -1.97 -5.04 27.84
C PHE A 685 -2.87 -5.64 28.94
N GLY A 686 -2.37 -5.75 30.17
CA GLY A 686 -3.13 -6.25 31.31
C GLY A 686 -3.34 -7.76 31.33
N HIS A 687 -2.64 -8.53 30.49
CA HIS A 687 -2.70 -10.00 30.48
C HIS A 687 -1.35 -10.61 30.07
N SER A 688 -0.97 -11.69 30.74
CA SER A 688 0.17 -12.53 30.34
C SER A 688 -0.10 -13.22 28.99
N PHE A 689 0.97 -13.62 28.31
CA PHE A 689 0.87 -14.48 27.15
C PHE A 689 0.97 -15.98 27.50
N GLY A 690 1.32 -16.31 28.75
CA GLY A 690 1.38 -17.68 29.27
C GLY A 690 2.58 -18.49 28.76
N LEU A 691 3.63 -17.83 28.29
CA LEU A 691 4.87 -18.47 27.82
C LEU A 691 5.70 -19.07 28.95
N THR A 692 5.59 -18.52 30.16
CA THR A 692 6.17 -19.07 31.38
C THR A 692 5.32 -20.17 32.02
N ASP A 693 4.13 -20.48 31.50
CA ASP A 693 3.32 -21.63 31.92
C ASP A 693 3.04 -22.50 30.67
N ASP A 694 3.94 -23.44 30.37
CA ASP A 694 4.00 -24.21 29.10
C ASP A 694 2.68 -24.95 28.75
N LEU A 695 1.78 -25.12 29.72
CA LEU A 695 0.44 -25.68 29.60
C LEU A 695 -0.60 -24.74 28.94
N THR A 696 -0.31 -23.44 28.81
CA THR A 696 -1.28 -22.42 28.35
C THR A 696 -0.86 -21.66 27.09
N ALA A 697 0.41 -21.72 26.70
CA ALA A 697 0.93 -21.02 25.53
C ALA A 697 0.44 -21.64 24.20
N SER A 698 -0.38 -20.90 23.46
CA SER A 698 -0.76 -21.28 22.09
C SER A 698 0.46 -21.26 21.16
N THR A 699 0.45 -22.08 20.09
CA THR A 699 1.50 -22.06 19.05
C THR A 699 1.72 -20.66 18.48
N ALA A 700 0.64 -19.88 18.31
CA ALA A 700 0.71 -18.49 17.83
C ALA A 700 1.44 -17.55 18.79
N THR A 701 1.39 -17.83 20.10
CA THR A 701 2.11 -17.07 21.13
C THR A 701 3.60 -17.39 21.12
N LYS A 702 3.95 -18.67 20.96
CA LYS A 702 5.36 -19.11 20.84
C LYS A 702 6.02 -18.51 19.60
N GLU A 703 5.32 -18.51 18.47
CA GLU A 703 5.79 -17.83 17.25
C GLU A 703 5.93 -16.30 17.43
N LEU A 704 5.06 -15.66 18.21
CA LEU A 704 5.15 -14.22 18.50
C LEU A 704 6.36 -13.87 19.38
N ALA A 705 6.78 -14.74 20.28
CA ALA A 705 8.01 -14.57 21.06
C ALA A 705 9.28 -14.69 20.20
N GLU A 706 9.20 -15.40 19.07
CA GLU A 706 10.29 -15.54 18.09
C GLU A 706 10.32 -14.41 17.05
N VAL A 707 9.21 -13.68 16.88
CA VAL A 707 9.08 -12.56 15.93
C VAL A 707 10.19 -11.52 16.07
N PRO A 708 10.61 -11.07 17.27
CA PRO A 708 11.73 -10.14 17.40
C PRO A 708 13.02 -10.65 16.75
N ASN A 709 13.34 -11.94 16.89
CA ASN A 709 14.50 -12.54 16.25
C ASN A 709 14.33 -12.60 14.73
N LEU A 710 13.15 -12.98 14.23
CA LEU A 710 12.84 -13.03 12.79
C LEU A 710 12.84 -11.64 12.13
N VAL A 711 12.30 -10.64 12.82
CA VAL A 711 12.20 -9.25 12.35
C VAL A 711 13.57 -8.56 12.43
N ALA A 712 14.35 -8.79 13.50
CA ALA A 712 15.71 -8.31 13.63
C ALA A 712 16.62 -8.94 12.56
N GLN A 713 16.69 -10.28 12.50
CA GLN A 713 17.58 -11.03 11.61
C GLN A 713 17.21 -10.90 10.12
N GLY A 714 15.92 -10.78 9.79
CA GLY A 714 15.43 -10.70 8.41
C GLY A 714 15.24 -9.27 7.91
N CYS A 715 14.23 -8.57 8.42
CA CYS A 715 13.74 -7.32 7.84
C CYS A 715 14.62 -6.11 8.20
N TYR A 716 14.96 -5.95 9.48
CA TYR A 716 15.70 -4.78 9.95
C TYR A 716 17.14 -4.82 9.48
N ASN A 717 17.84 -5.95 9.60
CA ASN A 717 19.23 -6.03 9.16
C ASN A 717 19.39 -5.76 7.65
N PHE A 718 18.48 -6.31 6.82
CA PHE A 718 18.51 -6.11 5.38
C PHE A 718 18.15 -4.68 4.95
N PHE A 719 17.17 -4.03 5.60
CA PHE A 719 16.74 -2.68 5.21
C PHE A 719 17.49 -1.55 5.93
N THR A 720 18.26 -1.82 6.99
CA THR A 720 18.97 -0.77 7.75
C THR A 720 19.83 0.14 6.85
N PRO A 721 20.65 -0.39 5.92
CA PRO A 721 21.46 0.44 5.03
C PRO A 721 20.65 1.11 3.91
N VAL A 722 19.46 0.60 3.59
CA VAL A 722 18.65 0.96 2.41
C VAL A 722 17.14 1.02 2.74
N PRO A 723 16.70 1.96 3.60
CA PRO A 723 15.31 1.98 4.09
C PRO A 723 14.25 2.12 2.99
N TRP A 724 14.61 2.78 1.88
CA TRP A 724 13.74 2.94 0.71
C TRP A 724 13.41 1.61 0.00
N VAL A 725 14.29 0.60 0.06
CA VAL A 725 14.01 -0.75 -0.48
C VAL A 725 12.95 -1.44 0.37
N GLY A 726 12.98 -1.24 1.70
CA GLY A 726 11.93 -1.70 2.61
C GLY A 726 10.57 -1.10 2.26
N GLN A 727 10.54 0.21 2.01
CA GLN A 727 9.32 0.92 1.59
C GLN A 727 8.74 0.39 0.27
N ILE A 728 9.59 0.07 -0.72
CA ILE A 728 9.15 -0.58 -1.97
C ILE A 728 8.60 -1.98 -1.68
N SER A 729 9.33 -2.78 -0.88
CA SER A 729 8.93 -4.15 -0.53
C SER A 729 7.55 -4.18 0.11
N PHE A 730 7.29 -3.30 1.09
CA PHE A 730 5.98 -3.19 1.74
C PHE A 730 4.88 -2.69 0.79
N ALA A 731 5.20 -1.83 -0.17
CA ALA A 731 4.22 -1.25 -1.07
C ALA A 731 3.79 -2.16 -2.24
N PHE A 732 4.68 -3.01 -2.75
CA PHE A 732 4.45 -3.81 -3.97
C PHE A 732 4.43 -5.32 -3.74
N ALA A 733 5.10 -5.78 -2.68
CA ALA A 733 5.35 -7.18 -2.40
C ALA A 733 4.99 -7.58 -0.96
N PRO A 734 3.86 -7.11 -0.37
CA PRO A 734 3.51 -7.46 1.01
C PRO A 734 3.17 -8.94 1.20
N TYR A 735 3.23 -9.78 0.17
CA TYR A 735 2.97 -11.23 0.25
C TYR A 735 4.19 -12.08 -0.17
N LEU A 736 5.34 -11.47 -0.47
CA LEU A 736 6.56 -12.22 -0.79
C LEU A 736 7.10 -12.93 0.48
N PRO A 737 7.17 -14.28 0.48
CA PRO A 737 7.34 -15.09 1.70
C PRO A 737 8.57 -14.77 2.54
N LEU A 738 9.66 -14.31 1.91
CA LEU A 738 10.95 -14.08 2.57
C LEU A 738 10.94 -12.99 3.65
N VAL A 739 9.99 -12.06 3.60
CA VAL A 739 9.97 -10.85 4.47
C VAL A 739 8.59 -10.60 5.05
N SER A 740 7.52 -10.93 4.32
CA SER A 740 6.22 -10.36 4.63
C SER A 740 5.32 -11.21 5.52
N ALA A 741 5.52 -12.53 5.60
CA ALA A 741 4.63 -13.42 6.35
C ALA A 741 4.71 -13.15 7.87
N SER A 742 5.92 -13.14 8.43
CA SER A 742 6.13 -12.85 9.86
C SER A 742 5.75 -11.41 10.19
N TRP A 743 6.19 -10.44 9.37
CA TRP A 743 5.86 -9.02 9.55
C TRP A 743 4.35 -8.75 9.56
N ASN A 744 3.61 -9.25 8.57
CA ASN A 744 2.16 -9.05 8.49
C ASN A 744 1.45 -9.71 9.65
N LYS A 745 1.86 -10.92 10.06
CA LYS A 745 1.30 -11.63 11.21
C LYS A 745 1.48 -10.82 12.49
N THR A 746 2.66 -10.24 12.70
CA THR A 746 2.96 -9.40 13.85
C THR A 746 2.16 -8.11 13.85
N MET A 747 2.10 -7.39 12.73
CA MET A 747 1.31 -6.16 12.65
C MET A 747 -0.18 -6.43 12.78
N ALA A 748 -0.68 -7.54 12.23
CA ALA A 748 -2.06 -7.98 12.41
C ALA A 748 -2.36 -8.32 13.88
N TRP A 749 -1.42 -8.98 14.57
CA TRP A 749 -1.53 -9.20 16.01
C TRP A 749 -1.56 -7.88 16.79
N ALA A 750 -0.62 -6.96 16.52
CA ALA A 750 -0.59 -5.66 17.19
C ALA A 750 -1.90 -4.89 16.98
N ALA A 751 -2.39 -4.85 15.74
CA ALA A 751 -3.67 -4.24 15.41
C ALA A 751 -4.84 -4.91 16.15
N LYS A 752 -4.92 -6.25 16.15
CA LYS A 752 -5.97 -6.99 16.86
C LYS A 752 -5.94 -6.72 18.36
N THR A 753 -4.77 -6.72 18.99
CA THR A 753 -4.61 -6.45 20.43
C THR A 753 -5.05 -5.03 20.77
N CYS A 754 -4.64 -4.05 19.96
CA CYS A 754 -5.06 -2.64 20.12
C CYS A 754 -6.57 -2.48 19.98
N ASP A 755 -7.14 -3.04 18.92
CA ASP A 755 -8.57 -2.90 18.60
C ASP A 755 -9.45 -3.60 19.63
N SER A 756 -9.05 -4.79 20.09
CA SER A 756 -9.74 -5.52 21.16
C SER A 756 -9.73 -4.71 22.45
N ARG A 757 -8.63 -4.03 22.76
CA ARG A 757 -8.52 -3.18 23.95
C ARG A 757 -9.38 -1.93 23.82
N LEU A 758 -9.35 -1.24 22.69
CA LEU A 758 -10.20 -0.08 22.38
C LEU A 758 -11.70 -0.41 22.43
N ALA A 759 -12.11 -1.59 21.95
CA ALA A 759 -13.50 -2.03 21.98
C ALA A 759 -14.03 -2.18 23.41
N ARG A 760 -13.21 -2.69 24.35
CA ARG A 760 -13.55 -2.77 25.78
C ARG A 760 -13.78 -1.40 26.41
N PHE A 761 -13.12 -0.35 25.90
CA PHE A 761 -13.35 1.04 26.35
C PHE A 761 -14.61 1.68 25.74
N SER A 762 -15.05 1.25 24.55
CA SER A 762 -16.15 1.90 23.81
C SER A 762 -17.53 1.27 24.05
N GLY A 763 -17.60 0.07 24.65
CA GLY A 763 -18.80 -0.78 24.71
C GLY A 763 -19.81 -0.55 25.86
N GLY A 764 -19.66 0.47 26.70
CA GLY A 764 -20.71 0.98 27.58
C GLY A 764 -21.40 0.00 28.54
N LYS A 765 -20.86 -0.12 29.77
CA LYS A 765 -21.64 0.20 30.97
C LYS A 765 -21.01 1.46 31.56
N GLY A 766 -21.81 2.28 32.24
CA GLY A 766 -21.45 3.61 32.76
C GLY A 766 -20.38 3.58 33.85
N ASP A 767 -19.24 3.01 33.55
CA ASP A 767 -18.03 3.15 34.33
C ASP A 767 -17.37 4.43 33.80
N SER A 768 -17.44 5.48 34.60
CA SER A 768 -16.62 6.67 34.40
C SER A 768 -15.18 6.26 34.06
N VAL A 769 -14.42 7.15 33.43
CA VAL A 769 -12.95 7.00 33.30
C VAL A 769 -12.29 6.68 34.67
N ASP A 770 -13.01 6.93 35.77
CA ASP A 770 -12.67 6.66 37.16
C ASP A 770 -13.14 5.30 37.72
N ALA A 771 -14.12 4.61 37.13
CA ALA A 771 -14.65 3.32 37.63
C ALA A 771 -13.81 2.10 37.21
N ILE A 772 -12.82 2.29 36.31
CA ILE A 772 -11.69 1.36 36.14
C ILE A 772 -10.52 1.84 37.00
N SER A 773 -10.77 2.06 38.28
CA SER A 773 -9.77 2.44 39.28
C SER A 773 -8.75 1.31 39.58
N GLY A 774 -8.88 0.14 38.95
CA GLY A 774 -8.05 -1.04 39.24
C GLY A 774 -7.12 -1.59 38.12
N GLU A 775 -7.21 -1.17 36.86
CA GLU A 775 -6.38 -1.77 35.78
C GLU A 775 -5.16 -0.91 35.41
N GLY A 776 -3.99 -1.32 35.90
CA GLY A 776 -2.70 -0.63 35.88
C GLY A 776 -1.77 -0.87 34.67
N ASP A 777 -2.28 -1.16 33.47
CA ASP A 777 -1.45 -1.39 32.26
C ASP A 777 -1.14 -0.10 31.44
N ALA A 778 -0.10 -0.15 30.61
CA ALA A 778 0.40 1.00 29.86
C ALA A 778 -0.55 1.47 28.75
N PHE A 779 -1.25 0.55 28.07
CA PHE A 779 -2.12 0.90 26.95
C PHE A 779 -3.42 1.55 27.41
N ALA A 780 -3.98 1.08 28.52
CA ALA A 780 -5.10 1.73 29.19
C ALA A 780 -4.78 3.19 29.51
N ARG A 781 -3.55 3.49 29.96
CA ARG A 781 -3.11 4.87 30.21
C ARG A 781 -3.00 5.69 28.93
N PHE A 782 -2.45 5.14 27.84
CA PHE A 782 -2.42 5.83 26.55
C PHE A 782 -3.82 6.22 26.06
N ILE A 783 -4.78 5.31 26.18
CA ILE A 783 -6.17 5.55 25.77
C ILE A 783 -6.85 6.58 26.69
N ARG A 784 -6.70 6.46 28.01
CA ARG A 784 -7.26 7.44 28.97
C ARG A 784 -6.71 8.84 28.77
N GLN A 785 -5.42 8.96 28.53
CA GLN A 785 -4.80 10.27 28.31
C GLN A 785 -5.26 10.87 26.99
N ALA A 786 -5.32 10.09 25.91
CA ALA A 786 -5.91 10.54 24.65
C ALA A 786 -7.38 10.98 24.82
N ALA A 787 -8.14 10.31 25.70
CA ALA A 787 -9.51 10.71 26.03
C ALA A 787 -9.56 12.06 26.79
N ARG A 788 -8.67 12.26 27.77
CA ARG A 788 -8.56 13.52 28.53
C ARG A 788 -8.12 14.69 27.65
N ASP A 789 -7.22 14.44 26.70
CA ASP A 789 -6.72 15.43 25.76
C ASP A 789 -7.77 15.79 24.67
N ASN A 790 -8.99 15.21 24.69
CA ASN A 790 -10.00 15.28 23.62
C ASN A 790 -9.46 14.83 22.24
N ASP A 791 -8.42 14.01 22.28
CA ASP A 791 -7.53 13.68 21.17
C ASP A 791 -7.81 12.27 20.60
N LEU A 792 -8.83 11.57 21.11
CA LEU A 792 -9.24 10.23 20.63
C LEU A 792 -9.54 10.19 19.13
N LYS A 793 -10.01 11.31 18.56
CA LYS A 793 -10.24 11.44 17.11
C LYS A 793 -8.94 11.66 16.31
N SER A 794 -7.86 12.12 16.96
CA SER A 794 -6.56 12.39 16.33
C SER A 794 -5.55 11.26 16.54
N LEU A 795 -5.80 10.35 17.50
CA LEU A 795 -4.97 9.18 17.72
C LEU A 795 -5.03 8.28 16.47
N ASP A 796 -4.06 8.47 15.58
CA ASP A 796 -3.91 7.67 14.39
C ASP A 796 -3.77 6.20 14.80
N ARG A 797 -4.70 5.36 14.34
CA ARG A 797 -4.72 3.93 14.64
C ARG A 797 -3.40 3.26 14.23
N LEU A 798 -2.79 3.70 13.13
CA LEU A 798 -1.49 3.17 12.67
C LEU A 798 -0.37 3.50 13.65
N ALA A 799 -0.41 4.70 14.23
CA ALA A 799 0.54 5.14 15.24
C ALA A 799 0.34 4.36 16.55
N LEU A 800 -0.89 4.00 16.90
CA LEU A 800 -1.19 3.16 18.05
C LEU A 800 -0.69 1.71 17.85
N TYR A 801 -0.87 1.16 16.66
CA TYR A 801 -0.34 -0.16 16.30
C TYR A 801 1.19 -0.18 16.34
N GLY A 802 1.84 0.88 15.87
CA GLY A 802 3.29 1.04 15.96
C GLY A 802 3.80 1.07 17.40
N ASP A 803 3.09 1.73 18.32
CA ASP A 803 3.45 1.76 19.74
C ASP A 803 3.21 0.41 20.44
N ALA A 804 2.13 -0.30 20.11
CA ALA A 804 1.87 -1.64 20.63
C ALA A 804 2.94 -2.64 20.19
N PHE A 805 3.40 -2.56 18.94
CA PHE A 805 4.55 -3.32 18.49
C PHE A 805 5.82 -2.93 19.27
N LEU A 806 6.09 -1.63 19.38
CA LEU A 806 7.31 -1.14 20.01
C LEU A 806 7.40 -1.55 21.48
N ILE A 807 6.32 -1.41 22.27
CA ILE A 807 6.35 -1.69 23.71
C ILE A 807 6.65 -3.16 23.99
N THR A 808 6.10 -4.08 23.20
CA THR A 808 6.34 -5.52 23.35
C THR A 808 7.74 -5.90 22.93
N VAL A 809 8.20 -5.45 21.76
CA VAL A 809 9.50 -5.85 21.22
C VAL A 809 10.65 -5.20 21.99
N ALA A 810 10.57 -3.89 22.23
CA ALA A 810 11.65 -3.15 22.88
C ALA A 810 11.73 -3.41 24.39
N GLY A 811 10.64 -3.80 25.06
CA GLY A 811 10.67 -4.14 26.49
C GLY A 811 11.16 -5.57 26.76
N SER A 812 10.76 -6.52 25.92
CA SER A 812 11.01 -7.95 26.20
C SER A 812 12.42 -8.37 25.79
N HIS A 813 12.80 -8.10 24.53
CA HIS A 813 14.00 -8.70 23.92
C HIS A 813 15.30 -8.12 24.48
N THR A 814 15.36 -6.81 24.72
CA THR A 814 16.57 -6.16 25.26
C THR A 814 16.87 -6.60 26.69
N THR A 815 15.82 -6.80 27.50
CA THR A 815 15.94 -7.28 28.89
C THR A 815 16.41 -8.72 28.91
N ALA A 816 15.78 -9.59 28.11
CA ALA A 816 16.16 -10.99 27.98
C ALA A 816 17.62 -11.15 27.54
N LEU A 817 18.05 -10.42 26.51
CA LEU A 817 19.44 -10.44 26.04
C LEU A 817 20.43 -10.02 27.14
N THR A 818 20.11 -8.97 27.91
CA THR A 818 20.99 -8.51 28.99
C THR A 818 21.11 -9.57 30.08
N LEU A 819 19.99 -10.19 30.48
CA LEU A 819 19.99 -11.31 31.42
C LEU A 819 20.82 -12.49 30.92
N THR A 820 20.64 -12.89 29.65
CA THR A 820 21.43 -13.94 29.00
C THR A 820 22.93 -13.63 29.09
N MET A 821 23.36 -12.42 28.71
CA MET A 821 24.79 -12.10 28.65
C MET A 821 25.43 -11.89 30.02
N VAL A 822 24.71 -11.34 31.01
CA VAL A 822 25.21 -11.32 32.40
C VAL A 822 25.34 -12.74 32.95
N SER A 823 24.33 -13.60 32.77
CA SER A 823 24.38 -15.00 33.23
C SER A 823 25.48 -15.80 32.54
N TYR A 824 25.73 -15.55 31.24
CA TYR A 824 26.83 -16.12 30.47
C TYR A 824 28.19 -15.78 31.09
N GLU A 825 28.47 -14.50 31.36
CA GLU A 825 29.76 -14.09 31.94
C GLU A 825 29.93 -14.60 33.37
N LEU A 826 28.86 -14.62 34.17
CA LEU A 826 28.88 -15.21 35.50
C LEU A 826 29.09 -16.74 35.45
N ALA A 827 28.64 -17.44 34.42
CA ALA A 827 28.90 -18.88 34.25
C ALA A 827 30.37 -19.17 33.92
N ARG A 828 31.08 -18.22 33.29
CA ARG A 828 32.52 -18.32 32.99
C ARG A 828 33.40 -18.12 34.22
N ASN A 829 32.90 -17.45 35.24
CA ASN A 829 33.66 -17.17 36.46
C ASN A 829 32.79 -17.35 37.73
N LEU A 830 32.94 -18.52 38.36
CA LEU A 830 32.26 -18.85 39.61
C LEU A 830 32.65 -17.94 40.79
N GLU A 831 33.83 -17.32 40.77
CA GLU A 831 34.25 -16.38 41.81
C GLU A 831 33.36 -15.12 41.80
N LEU A 832 33.01 -14.63 40.60
CA LEU A 832 32.07 -13.51 40.47
C LEU A 832 30.67 -13.88 40.99
N GLN A 833 30.22 -15.12 40.78
CA GLN A 833 28.98 -15.61 41.37
C GLN A 833 29.03 -15.60 42.91
N THR A 834 30.13 -16.06 43.50
CA THR A 834 30.32 -16.07 44.95
C THR A 834 30.32 -14.65 45.52
N LYS A 835 31.09 -13.74 44.92
CA LYS A 835 31.16 -12.33 45.33
C LYS A 835 29.80 -11.63 45.21
N LEU A 836 29.06 -11.87 44.13
CA LEU A 836 27.72 -11.31 43.94
C LEU A 836 26.73 -11.86 44.98
N ARG A 837 26.82 -13.14 45.29
CA ARG A 837 25.99 -13.78 46.32
C ARG A 837 26.29 -13.23 47.72
N GLU A 838 27.56 -13.05 48.05
CA GLU A 838 27.98 -12.43 49.31
C GLU A 838 27.40 -11.01 49.44
N GLU A 839 27.55 -10.16 48.41
CA GLU A 839 26.96 -8.82 48.42
C GLU A 839 25.45 -8.84 48.68
N ILE A 840 24.72 -9.71 47.98
CA ILE A 840 23.26 -9.79 48.10
C ILE A 840 22.84 -10.32 49.47
N THR A 841 23.48 -11.37 49.96
CA THR A 841 23.15 -11.98 51.27
C THR A 841 23.53 -11.07 52.44
N SER A 842 24.69 -10.41 52.38
CA SER A 842 25.15 -9.47 53.41
C SER A 842 24.36 -8.16 53.45
N SER A 843 23.71 -7.77 52.34
CA SER A 843 22.90 -6.54 52.30
C SER A 843 21.61 -6.59 53.12
N GLY A 844 21.16 -7.78 53.52
CA GLY A 844 19.85 -7.97 54.15
C GLY A 844 18.66 -7.82 53.20
N ALA A 845 18.89 -7.64 51.89
CA ALA A 845 17.85 -7.57 50.87
C ALA A 845 17.05 -8.87 50.71
N VAL A 846 17.60 -9.98 51.21
CA VAL A 846 17.00 -11.31 51.25
C VAL A 846 16.83 -11.73 52.70
N ARG A 847 15.58 -11.94 53.13
CA ARG A 847 15.29 -12.51 54.46
C ARG A 847 15.26 -14.03 54.36
N LEU A 848 16.03 -14.71 55.21
CA LEU A 848 16.14 -16.17 55.25
C LEU A 848 15.16 -16.72 56.29
N HIS A 849 14.16 -17.48 55.86
CA HIS A 849 13.40 -18.35 56.77
C HIS A 849 14.05 -19.73 56.86
N ARG A 850 14.08 -20.29 58.09
CA ARG A 850 14.81 -21.51 58.47
C ARG A 850 14.11 -22.83 58.09
N ASP A 851 12.93 -22.78 57.47
CA ASP A 851 12.14 -23.98 57.17
C ASP A 851 12.38 -24.49 55.76
N GLY A 852 13.54 -25.14 55.53
CA GLY A 852 13.79 -26.23 54.57
C GLY A 852 13.33 -26.14 53.09
N GLY A 853 12.76 -25.03 52.65
CA GLY A 853 12.28 -24.75 51.30
C GLY A 853 12.96 -23.51 50.71
N MET A 854 12.89 -23.34 49.38
CA MET A 854 13.56 -22.22 48.69
C MET A 854 13.26 -20.87 49.35
N ARG A 855 14.25 -19.98 49.34
CA ARG A 855 14.25 -18.66 49.97
C ARG A 855 13.30 -17.70 49.21
N PHE A 856 12.00 -17.95 49.29
CA PHE A 856 10.96 -17.11 48.71
C PHE A 856 10.37 -16.19 49.78
N GLU A 857 11.08 -15.13 50.12
CA GLU A 857 10.43 -13.97 50.71
C GLU A 857 10.77 -12.70 49.94
N LYS A 858 9.76 -11.84 49.86
CA LYS A 858 9.71 -10.54 49.20
C LYS A 858 11.06 -9.84 49.23
N PHE A 859 11.66 -9.66 48.06
CA PHE A 859 12.95 -9.00 47.91
C PHE A 859 12.79 -7.51 48.18
N ASP A 860 13.68 -6.94 48.98
CA ASP A 860 13.73 -5.48 49.18
C ASP A 860 14.40 -4.82 47.97
N VAL A 861 13.57 -4.46 46.99
CA VAL A 861 14.02 -3.86 45.73
C VAL A 861 14.80 -2.56 45.96
N ALA A 862 14.43 -1.78 46.98
CA ALA A 862 15.10 -0.51 47.27
C ALA A 862 16.55 -0.71 47.73
N THR A 863 16.84 -1.83 48.40
CA THR A 863 18.19 -2.23 48.78
C THR A 863 18.95 -2.80 47.57
N ILE A 864 18.32 -3.69 46.80
CA ILE A 864 18.90 -4.32 45.60
C ILE A 864 19.34 -3.27 44.57
N ASP A 865 18.53 -2.24 44.37
CA ASP A 865 18.81 -1.17 43.41
C ASP A 865 20.14 -0.45 43.70
N LYS A 866 20.64 -0.49 44.94
CA LYS A 866 21.84 0.21 45.39
C LYS A 866 23.08 -0.68 45.49
N LEU A 867 22.98 -1.97 45.21
CA LEU A 867 24.09 -2.90 45.34
C LEU A 867 25.18 -2.62 44.28
N PRO A 868 26.39 -2.18 44.68
CA PRO A 868 27.38 -1.68 43.73
C PRO A 868 27.92 -2.76 42.79
N PHE A 869 28.21 -3.96 43.28
CA PHE A 869 28.78 -5.04 42.47
C PHE A 869 27.74 -5.64 41.51
N LEU A 870 26.49 -5.84 41.96
CA LEU A 870 25.36 -6.21 41.08
C LEU A 870 25.21 -5.21 39.92
N ASN A 871 25.19 -3.91 40.23
CA ASN A 871 25.12 -2.88 39.19
C ASN A 871 26.39 -2.86 38.32
N GLY A 872 27.56 -3.17 38.87
CA GLY A 872 28.80 -3.34 38.12
C GLY A 872 28.71 -4.47 37.09
N CYS A 873 28.20 -5.65 37.48
CA CYS A 873 27.97 -6.77 36.57
C CYS A 873 27.02 -6.41 35.43
N ILE A 874 25.93 -5.69 35.75
CA ILE A 874 24.94 -5.25 34.76
C ILE A 874 25.55 -4.22 33.82
N ASN A 875 26.25 -3.20 34.33
CA ASN A 875 26.88 -2.16 33.52
C ASN A 875 27.98 -2.73 32.62
N GLU A 876 28.77 -3.68 33.12
CA GLU A 876 29.83 -4.32 32.33
C GLU A 876 29.25 -5.18 31.21
N SER A 877 28.14 -5.88 31.48
CA SER A 877 27.42 -6.61 30.43
C SER A 877 26.80 -5.67 29.40
N LEU A 878 26.20 -4.55 29.82
CA LEU A 878 25.65 -3.54 28.89
C LEU A 878 26.74 -2.85 28.05
N ARG A 879 27.98 -2.77 28.56
CA ARG A 879 29.15 -2.25 27.84
C ARG A 879 29.62 -3.22 26.77
N LEU A 880 29.79 -4.50 27.12
CA LEU A 880 30.27 -5.52 26.20
C LEU A 880 29.18 -6.01 25.25
N TYR A 881 27.94 -6.12 25.70
CA TYR A 881 26.84 -6.71 24.94
C TYR A 881 25.64 -5.76 24.89
N PRO A 882 25.81 -4.54 24.35
CA PRO A 882 24.70 -3.59 24.25
C PRO A 882 23.57 -4.17 23.42
N ALA A 883 22.32 -4.10 23.89
CA ALA A 883 21.21 -4.69 23.14
C ALA A 883 20.99 -4.06 21.75
N VAL A 884 21.45 -2.82 21.58
CA VAL A 884 21.41 -2.07 20.32
C VAL A 884 22.85 -1.67 19.95
N PRO A 885 23.59 -2.53 19.21
CA PRO A 885 25.03 -2.35 18.96
C PRO A 885 25.35 -1.09 18.17
N THR A 886 24.63 -0.87 17.06
CA THR A 886 24.90 0.20 16.08
C THR A 886 23.76 1.22 15.95
N GLY A 887 22.65 1.01 16.66
CA GLY A 887 21.48 1.88 16.59
C GLY A 887 21.67 3.27 17.23
N GLY A 888 20.59 4.07 17.25
CA GLY A 888 20.66 5.46 17.69
C GLY A 888 21.17 6.42 16.62
N ILE A 889 21.05 6.04 15.34
CA ILE A 889 21.52 6.78 14.18
C ILE A 889 20.83 8.15 14.10
N LYS A 890 21.63 9.20 13.95
CA LYS A 890 21.13 10.59 13.87
C LYS A 890 21.51 11.23 12.55
N GLN A 891 20.93 12.40 12.30
CA GLN A 891 21.23 13.23 11.14
C GLN A 891 21.40 14.68 11.60
N THR A 892 22.47 15.32 11.14
CA THR A 892 22.65 16.77 11.29
C THR A 892 21.64 17.50 10.42
N MET A 893 21.12 18.63 10.90
CA MET A 893 20.13 19.43 10.19
C MET A 893 20.83 20.52 9.36
N ASP A 894 20.34 21.75 9.44
CA ASP A 894 20.81 22.96 8.74
C ASP A 894 22.20 23.45 9.18
N LYS A 895 22.70 22.98 10.33
CA LYS A 895 23.97 23.42 10.92
C LYS A 895 24.99 22.30 11.00
N SER A 896 26.25 22.66 10.74
CA SER A 896 27.38 21.80 11.04
C SER A 896 27.54 21.62 12.55
N ILE A 897 28.09 20.48 12.95
CA ILE A 897 28.49 20.21 14.34
C ILE A 897 29.96 19.82 14.39
N THR A 898 30.62 19.99 15.54
CA THR A 898 32.01 19.56 15.72
C THR A 898 32.02 18.29 16.56
N ILE A 899 32.74 17.27 16.10
CA ILE A 899 32.97 16.02 16.84
C ILE A 899 34.44 15.63 16.67
N CYS A 900 35.15 15.36 17.77
CA CYS A 900 36.57 15.02 17.79
C CYS A 900 37.44 16.07 17.07
N GLY A 901 37.11 17.35 17.24
CA GLY A 901 37.79 18.47 16.59
C GLY A 901 37.55 18.60 15.07
N GLN A 902 36.73 17.73 14.46
CA GLN A 902 36.38 17.79 13.04
C GLN A 902 35.00 18.40 12.83
N VAL A 903 34.87 19.27 11.83
CA VAL A 903 33.59 19.88 11.46
C VAL A 903 32.80 18.92 10.59
N ILE A 904 31.67 18.44 11.11
CA ILE A 904 30.73 17.57 10.42
C ILE A 904 29.69 18.43 9.70
N PRO A 905 29.59 18.37 8.36
CA PRO A 905 28.66 19.21 7.61
C PRO A 905 27.16 18.96 7.91
N PRO A 906 26.27 19.89 7.52
CA PRO A 906 24.82 19.72 7.50
C PRO A 906 24.37 18.45 6.76
N ASP A 907 23.15 18.00 7.03
CA ASP A 907 22.51 16.85 6.37
C ASP A 907 23.37 15.58 6.37
N THR A 908 24.14 15.31 7.43
CA THR A 908 25.04 14.16 7.51
C THR A 908 24.46 13.13 8.46
N ILE A 909 24.32 11.88 8.01
CA ILE A 909 23.91 10.76 8.86
C ILE A 909 25.12 10.35 9.71
N ILE A 910 24.92 10.25 11.02
CA ILE A 910 25.96 9.88 11.98
C ILE A 910 25.57 8.60 12.71
N VAL A 911 26.46 7.63 12.66
CA VAL A 911 26.38 6.36 13.40
C VAL A 911 27.42 6.40 14.52
N ALA A 912 26.98 6.21 15.77
CA ALA A 912 27.87 6.08 16.93
C ALA A 912 27.68 4.68 17.54
N PRO A 913 28.47 3.68 17.11
CA PRO A 913 28.25 2.29 17.46
C PRO A 913 28.67 2.03 18.91
N ARG A 914 27.70 1.67 19.76
CA ARG A 914 27.91 1.37 21.20
C ARG A 914 28.85 0.21 21.41
N TRP A 915 28.74 -0.83 20.57
CA TRP A 915 29.58 -2.02 20.70
C TRP A 915 31.06 -1.69 20.47
N SER A 916 31.37 -0.93 19.42
CA SER A 916 32.75 -0.52 19.11
C SER A 916 33.27 0.53 20.10
N ILE A 917 32.45 1.53 20.47
CA ILE A 917 32.84 2.56 21.46
C ILE A 917 33.07 1.93 22.84
N GLY A 918 32.24 0.94 23.21
CA GLY A 918 32.34 0.16 24.43
C GLY A 918 33.61 -0.70 24.52
N ARG A 919 34.24 -0.98 23.37
CA ARG A 919 35.49 -1.75 23.25
C ARG A 919 36.70 -0.92 22.82
N ALA A 920 36.54 0.38 22.61
CA ALA A 920 37.65 1.22 22.21
C ALA A 920 38.65 1.38 23.37
N GLU A 921 39.93 1.13 23.10
CA GLU A 921 41.02 1.33 24.07
C GLU A 921 41.16 2.80 24.53
N SER A 922 40.60 3.74 23.75
CA SER A 922 40.48 5.15 24.13
C SER A 922 39.45 5.38 25.24
N SER A 923 38.48 4.48 25.40
CA SER A 923 37.39 4.57 26.37
C SER A 923 37.65 3.71 27.62
N PHE A 924 38.25 2.53 27.45
CA PHE A 924 38.45 1.54 28.52
C PHE A 924 39.83 0.88 28.42
N GLU A 925 40.45 0.61 29.56
CA GLU A 925 41.64 -0.25 29.65
C GLU A 925 41.20 -1.72 29.72
N ARG A 926 41.93 -2.65 29.07
CA ARG A 926 41.50 -4.05 28.90
C ARG A 926 40.03 -4.15 28.43
N PRO A 927 39.69 -3.53 27.28
CA PRO A 927 38.30 -3.29 26.88
C PRO A 927 37.52 -4.57 26.54
N ASN A 928 38.19 -5.68 26.22
CA ASN A 928 37.52 -6.93 25.84
C ASN A 928 37.25 -7.87 27.03
N GLU A 929 37.70 -7.52 28.23
CA GLU A 929 37.52 -8.33 29.43
C GLU A 929 36.29 -7.90 30.23
N PHE A 930 35.56 -8.87 30.80
CA PHE A 930 34.43 -8.63 31.69
C PHE A 930 34.93 -8.38 33.12
N ILE A 931 35.02 -7.12 33.52
CA ILE A 931 35.52 -6.71 34.85
C ILE A 931 34.45 -5.83 35.53
N PRO A 932 33.52 -6.40 36.32
CA PRO A 932 32.51 -5.64 37.06
C PRO A 932 33.10 -4.59 38.00
N GLU A 933 34.28 -4.87 38.57
CA GLU A 933 35.02 -4.01 39.49
C GLU A 933 35.38 -2.66 38.87
N ARG A 934 35.42 -2.57 37.54
CA ARG A 934 35.61 -1.31 36.80
C ARG A 934 34.60 -0.23 37.18
N TRP A 935 33.42 -0.63 37.65
CA TRP A 935 32.34 0.26 38.08
C TRP A 935 32.32 0.46 39.61
N THR A 936 33.25 -0.16 40.34
CA THR A 936 33.34 -0.12 41.80
C THR A 936 34.77 0.18 42.24
N THR A 937 35.57 -0.84 42.55
CA THR A 937 36.92 -0.71 43.14
C THR A 937 38.00 -0.33 42.15
N GLU A 938 37.82 -0.62 40.85
CA GLU A 938 38.81 -0.46 39.78
C GLU A 938 38.41 0.64 38.78
N SER A 939 37.87 1.75 39.27
CA SER A 939 37.36 2.85 38.43
C SER A 939 38.40 3.49 37.50
N HIS A 940 39.69 3.36 37.81
CA HIS A 940 40.78 3.84 36.96
C HIS A 940 40.82 3.16 35.58
N LEU A 941 40.23 1.98 35.45
CA LEU A 941 40.14 1.26 34.18
C LEU A 941 39.09 1.87 33.21
N VAL A 942 38.34 2.89 33.63
CA VAL A 942 37.42 3.69 32.79
C VAL A 942 38.11 5.01 32.43
N LYS A 943 38.50 5.16 31.17
CA LYS A 943 39.12 6.41 30.67
C LYS A 943 38.07 7.46 30.33
N ASP A 944 36.94 7.03 29.75
CA ASP A 944 35.80 7.90 29.44
C ASP A 944 34.47 7.23 29.82
N PRO A 945 33.81 7.65 30.91
CA PRO A 945 32.56 7.03 31.37
C PRO A 945 31.39 7.27 30.41
N ARG A 946 31.46 8.25 29.50
CA ARG A 946 30.41 8.52 28.50
C ARG A 946 30.25 7.35 27.51
N ALA A 947 31.27 6.50 27.40
CA ALA A 947 31.24 5.32 26.55
C ALA A 947 30.19 4.28 27.01
N LEU A 948 29.78 4.28 28.28
CA LEU A 948 28.66 3.45 28.76
C LEU A 948 27.32 4.08 28.35
N ASN A 949 26.79 3.66 27.21
CA ASN A 949 25.59 4.26 26.63
C ASN A 949 24.48 3.26 26.29
N GLY A 950 24.32 2.17 27.06
CA GLY A 950 23.37 1.09 26.77
C GLY A 950 21.90 1.53 26.60
N PHE A 951 21.50 2.64 27.24
CA PHE A 951 20.12 3.16 27.19
C PHE A 951 19.96 4.45 26.36
N GLY A 952 21.03 4.97 25.76
CA GLY A 952 20.99 6.30 25.14
C GLY A 952 21.01 7.45 26.17
N ILE A 953 21.06 8.68 25.66
CA ILE A 953 21.08 9.91 26.47
C ILE A 953 20.11 10.97 25.92
N GLY A 954 19.92 12.03 26.69
CA GLY A 954 19.14 13.21 26.32
C GLY A 954 17.66 12.90 26.04
N ARG A 955 17.07 13.62 25.08
CA ARG A 955 15.62 13.55 24.77
C ARG A 955 15.13 12.19 24.27
N HIS A 956 16.05 11.34 23.83
CA HIS A 956 15.76 10.02 23.29
C HIS A 956 16.29 8.88 24.17
N VAL A 957 16.66 9.16 25.42
CA VAL A 957 17.01 8.12 26.41
C VAL A 957 15.90 7.08 26.51
N CYS A 958 16.21 5.80 26.64
CA CYS A 958 15.23 4.72 26.70
C CYS A 958 14.12 5.01 27.74
N PRO A 959 12.83 4.99 27.36
CA PRO A 959 11.72 5.22 28.31
C PRO A 959 11.59 4.08 29.33
N GLY A 960 12.00 2.87 28.95
CA GLY A 960 11.97 1.69 29.81
C GLY A 960 13.19 1.52 30.72
N LYS A 961 14.16 2.46 30.74
CA LYS A 961 15.45 2.28 31.46
C LYS A 961 15.27 1.82 32.91
N GLN A 962 14.39 2.47 33.65
CA GLN A 962 14.18 2.16 35.06
C GLN A 962 13.52 0.78 35.24
N LEU A 963 12.47 0.51 34.46
CA LEU A 963 11.74 -0.77 34.51
C LEU A 963 12.65 -1.94 34.17
N GLY A 964 13.38 -1.86 33.05
CA GLY A 964 14.28 -2.92 32.60
C GLY A 964 15.43 -3.17 33.58
N LEU A 965 16.02 -2.13 34.18
CA LEU A 965 17.03 -2.31 35.22
C LEU A 965 16.47 -2.99 36.47
N THR A 966 15.24 -2.64 36.89
CA THR A 966 14.55 -3.33 37.99
C THR A 966 14.32 -4.81 37.68
N GLU A 967 13.86 -5.14 36.46
CA GLU A 967 13.70 -6.53 36.01
C GLU A 967 15.02 -7.31 36.11
N ILE A 968 16.08 -6.77 35.51
CA ILE A 968 17.39 -7.43 35.46
C ILE A 968 17.92 -7.68 36.87
N ARG A 969 17.86 -6.67 37.74
CA ARG A 969 18.35 -6.76 39.13
C ARG A 969 17.59 -7.78 39.95
N ILE A 970 16.26 -7.77 39.90
CA ILE A 970 15.42 -8.69 40.68
C ILE A 970 15.67 -10.12 40.22
N VAL A 971 15.65 -10.38 38.90
CA VAL A 971 15.83 -11.73 38.37
C VAL A 971 17.23 -12.26 38.72
N LEU A 972 18.30 -11.48 38.50
CA LEU A 972 19.65 -11.91 38.86
C LEU A 972 19.79 -12.15 40.36
N ALA A 973 19.26 -11.26 41.20
CA ALA A 973 19.33 -11.40 42.65
C ALA A 973 18.58 -12.65 43.15
N MET A 974 17.42 -12.96 42.54
CA MET A 974 16.64 -14.16 42.86
C MET A 974 17.37 -15.43 42.46
N ILE A 975 17.95 -15.48 41.25
CA ILE A 975 18.66 -16.68 40.77
C ILE A 975 19.92 -16.92 41.61
N ILE A 976 20.79 -15.92 41.81
CA ILE A 976 22.07 -16.08 42.52
C ILE A 976 21.91 -16.42 44.01
N SER A 977 20.79 -16.02 44.61
CA SER A 977 20.46 -16.34 46.01
C SER A 977 19.99 -17.78 46.20
N ASN A 978 19.51 -18.45 45.14
CA ASN A 978 18.95 -19.81 45.21
C ASN A 978 19.84 -20.84 44.49
N PHE A 979 20.64 -20.42 43.51
CA PHE A 979 21.42 -21.32 42.67
C PHE A 979 22.84 -20.80 42.40
N SER A 980 23.75 -21.74 42.21
CA SER A 980 24.95 -21.54 41.39
C SER A 980 24.71 -22.18 40.02
N TRP A 981 25.37 -21.70 38.98
CA TRP A 981 25.20 -22.28 37.64
C TRP A 981 26.49 -22.37 36.84
N ALA A 982 26.53 -23.33 35.93
CA ALA A 982 27.63 -23.57 35.01
C ALA A 982 27.09 -23.99 33.63
N PHE A 983 27.95 -23.98 32.62
CA PHE A 983 27.62 -24.48 31.28
C PHE A 983 27.26 -25.97 31.30
N ALA A 984 26.36 -26.37 30.42
CA ALA A 984 26.01 -27.78 30.23
C ALA A 984 27.22 -28.59 29.71
N ALA A 985 27.41 -29.82 30.21
CA ALA A 985 28.61 -30.62 29.94
C ALA A 985 28.76 -31.06 28.47
N ASP A 986 27.66 -31.10 27.70
CA ASP A 986 27.60 -31.45 26.29
C ASP A 986 27.76 -30.24 25.34
N GLU A 987 27.95 -29.05 25.88
CA GLU A 987 28.16 -27.84 25.11
C GLU A 987 29.57 -27.85 24.49
N LYS A 988 29.68 -28.37 23.26
CA LYS A 988 30.95 -28.51 22.51
C LYS A 988 31.77 -27.21 22.39
N ASN A 989 31.14 -26.05 22.57
CA ASN A 989 31.84 -24.78 22.70
C ASN A 989 30.98 -23.76 23.48
N PRO A 990 31.23 -23.52 24.77
CA PRO A 990 30.53 -22.51 25.56
C PRO A 990 30.65 -21.09 24.98
N THR A 991 31.66 -20.79 24.15
CA THR A 991 31.79 -19.46 23.50
C THR A 991 30.74 -19.19 22.42
N ASN A 992 30.01 -20.22 21.97
CA ASN A 992 29.00 -20.15 20.90
C ASN A 992 27.87 -19.14 21.17
N VAL A 993 27.61 -18.75 22.43
CA VAL A 993 26.62 -17.71 22.78
C VAL A 993 27.12 -16.33 22.35
N ALA A 994 28.34 -15.98 22.74
CA ALA A 994 28.98 -14.71 22.42
C ALA A 994 29.48 -14.66 20.97
N ASP A 995 29.98 -15.77 20.43
CA ASP A 995 30.42 -15.87 19.03
C ASP A 995 29.25 -15.70 18.04
N LYS A 996 28.02 -15.97 18.50
CA LYS A 996 26.77 -15.72 17.76
C LYS A 996 26.10 -14.42 18.15
N TYR A 997 26.82 -13.46 18.71
CA TYR A 997 26.31 -12.11 18.93
C TYR A 997 26.24 -11.38 17.58
N LEU A 998 25.06 -11.42 16.95
CA LEU A 998 24.81 -10.86 15.63
C LEU A 998 24.22 -9.45 15.74
N ASP A 999 24.78 -8.48 15.00
CA ASP A 999 24.21 -7.14 14.91
C ASP A 999 23.10 -7.09 13.86
N SER A 1000 21.87 -7.16 14.34
CA SER A 1000 20.67 -7.10 13.53
C SER A 1000 19.77 -5.91 13.90
N TYR A 1001 20.40 -4.75 14.17
CA TYR A 1001 19.85 -3.56 14.85
C TYR A 1001 19.56 -3.78 16.34
N ILE A 1002 18.75 -4.79 16.67
CA ILE A 1002 18.73 -5.41 18.00
C ILE A 1002 19.61 -6.65 17.92
N ALA A 1003 20.52 -6.82 18.87
CA ALA A 1003 21.44 -7.95 18.84
C ALA A 1003 20.70 -9.27 19.11
N SER A 1004 21.06 -10.33 18.40
CA SER A 1004 20.65 -11.71 18.73
C SER A 1004 21.85 -12.53 19.18
N VAL A 1005 21.64 -13.54 20.02
CA VAL A 1005 22.69 -14.40 20.58
C VAL A 1005 22.35 -15.88 20.43
N GLY A 1006 23.34 -16.74 20.61
CA GLY A 1006 23.14 -18.19 20.65
C GLY A 1006 22.30 -18.65 21.85
N ALA A 1007 21.88 -19.92 21.81
CA ALA A 1007 21.23 -20.57 22.94
C ALA A 1007 22.24 -20.75 24.09
N LEU A 1008 21.90 -20.25 25.29
CA LEU A 1008 22.70 -20.38 26.50
C LEU A 1008 22.15 -21.55 27.34
N ASN A 1009 22.84 -22.69 27.34
CA ASN A 1009 22.41 -23.87 28.08
C ASN A 1009 23.14 -23.95 29.43
N LEU A 1010 22.40 -23.78 30.53
CA LEU A 1010 22.96 -23.78 31.88
C LEU A 1010 22.39 -24.91 32.72
N VAL A 1011 23.23 -25.44 33.62
CA VAL A 1011 22.84 -26.37 34.67
C VAL A 1011 22.90 -25.64 36.00
N PHE A 1012 21.84 -25.75 36.80
CA PHE A 1012 21.70 -25.05 38.07
C PHE A 1012 21.86 -26.00 39.25
N THR A 1013 22.70 -25.61 40.21
CA THR A 1013 22.90 -26.34 41.47
C THR A 1013 22.29 -25.52 42.61
N PRO A 1014 21.28 -26.04 43.33
CA PRO A 1014 20.69 -25.36 44.48
C PRO A 1014 21.74 -25.06 45.55
N ILE A 1015 21.64 -23.89 46.18
CA ILE A 1015 22.49 -23.51 47.32
C ILE A 1015 21.77 -23.89 48.61
N SER A 1016 22.49 -24.55 49.51
CA SER A 1016 22.03 -24.90 50.86
C SER A 1016 21.81 -23.69 51.76
#